data_AF-A0A8H6Y5H0-F1
#
_entry.id   AF-A0A8H6Y5H0-F1
#
_cell.length_a   1.000
_cell.length_b   1.000
_cell.length_c   1.000
_cell.angle_alpha   90.00
_cell.angle_beta   90.00
_cell.angle_gamma   90.00
#
_symmetry.space_group_name_H-M   'P 1'
#
loop_
_entity.id
_entity.type
_entity.pdbx_description
1 polymer ?
#
loop_
_entity_poly.entity_id
_entity_poly.type
_entity_poly.pdbx_seq_one_letter_code
_entity_poly.pdbx_strand_id
1 'polypeptide(L)'
;MHNLHLRPDPTAPMKLRDIDLSRRDDCVNPDPANTVADRINTLLNSSGPGYAVKLCQNRQYILQSPLKFTAANQEISTEGYPTDDSRATLVVNGPVSNGTGHTTAVVGSCSTCSGIVLRNIQINGARRGAPITDGGANIEIGGGNANQTVQFVRSYDPRGWSCLHVAEGPLTCTNALIENNDIGPCGNDNFMQWADGISLSCGDSVVRNNMIQGATDGGIVVFGSPGSQVCNNTIWVTNNTMLGGINMVDYLPWKGNYTNTVVRNNTIVGGYATISDPANDKMGPNAAHVFMKIGIAIGPRIWFGDRYFSNVSFGGMVEDNKLSGAFGYGIAISSTRNFTVENNTLFGNTSFIGGKEGSNCSKTAPLPTPAPFIYDNTTSGVTLQPDFQLVPDAGGVACIAPPLNGSYWPYGILPGTSTSSNASDSATSWVSPPSSKSSTASTVGVALGVLVGIVALGLVTWFIRKRVLRRIEDRKLYTETKEVVPGKGLGFLGVTPPIATAESNEREKEVTVTLMEELRRQNTFESEEEARRRELVLGRVASLVKKFVHTVAISRGLSEAAATAAGGKIFTFGSYRLGVHGPGSDIDTLCVVPKHVSRDDFFEVFEPMLMELEGVTEVSGVPDAYVPIIKAKISGIPLDLLMARLALSSIPEDLSLRDDTLLRNLDERCVRSLGGSRVTDEILRLVPNVQVFRDSLRCIKLWAQRRAIYSNVNGFLGGVAWAMLVARICQLYPNAIAGAIVSRFFIIMYRWSWPQPVLLKQIEEGPLQVRVWNPKLYPADRSHRMPIITPAYPAMCSTHNVTASTQMIMTEEFKKAADIVDKVIVGKAAWSELFAKHDFFHKYRYYLQVIASTGNADLQIKWAGTVESRIRQLVMKLEYVDSLTLAHPFIKGFEQTLYCLTDEEVRLVAQGEISDAVLKRKKEDMDGNEGGGVVHSTTFYIGLMIEPKQAGSVESGKKFDESSMSIVVQHIKSSMLPDYVYDVGERPQKLVQKRAKGPSKSSNTSPDMPYTKRRRSSHPTDSPRSSENDVPMSLSPVVEVAGAFAPKDALDIRSPQLPFGENVAVAKGALSAQ
;
A
#
# COMPACT_ATOMS: atom_id res chain seq x y z
N MET A 1 14.17 -65.25 27.61
CA MET A 1 13.22 -65.96 28.51
C MET A 1 13.04 -65.15 29.78
N HIS A 2 11.98 -65.46 30.55
CA HIS A 2 11.64 -64.98 31.88
C HIS A 2 11.26 -63.50 32.11
N ASN A 3 9.99 -63.38 32.54
CA ASN A 3 9.38 -62.29 33.28
C ASN A 3 10.16 -61.89 34.54
N LEU A 4 9.82 -60.73 35.10
CA LEU A 4 9.39 -60.66 36.50
C LEU A 4 8.41 -59.49 36.73
N HIS A 5 7.45 -59.68 37.64
CA HIS A 5 6.54 -58.62 38.11
C HIS A 5 7.15 -57.85 39.28
N LEU A 6 6.87 -56.56 39.37
CA LEU A 6 6.81 -55.83 40.64
C LEU A 6 5.55 -54.95 40.67
N ARG A 7 4.96 -54.78 41.86
CA ARG A 7 3.73 -53.98 42.10
C ARG A 7 4.11 -52.57 42.60
N PRO A 8 3.31 -51.53 42.32
CA PRO A 8 3.47 -50.21 42.96
C PRO A 8 3.02 -50.18 44.43
N ASP A 9 3.52 -49.17 45.14
CA ASP A 9 3.25 -48.85 46.55
C ASP A 9 1.87 -48.17 46.77
N PRO A 10 1.09 -48.53 47.81
CA PRO A 10 -0.22 -47.94 48.10
C PRO A 10 -0.19 -46.69 49.01
N THR A 11 0.91 -45.93 49.13
CA THR A 11 1.03 -44.81 50.09
C THR A 11 1.35 -43.42 49.49
N ALA A 12 0.59 -42.97 48.48
CA ALA A 12 0.64 -41.58 48.00
C ALA A 12 -0.77 -40.95 47.81
N PRO A 13 -1.10 -39.82 48.44
CA PRO A 13 -2.41 -39.18 48.28
C PRO A 13 -2.51 -38.48 46.91
N MET A 14 -3.26 -39.09 46.00
CA MET A 14 -3.56 -38.54 44.68
C MET A 14 -4.44 -37.28 44.81
N LYS A 15 -3.83 -36.10 44.79
CA LYS A 15 -4.57 -34.84 44.62
C LYS A 15 -5.28 -34.88 43.27
N LEU A 16 -6.62 -34.92 43.29
CA LEU A 16 -7.40 -34.46 42.16
C LEU A 16 -6.95 -33.02 41.86
N ARG A 17 -6.57 -32.76 40.61
CA ARG A 17 -6.68 -31.42 40.05
C ARG A 17 -8.12 -31.29 39.58
N ASP A 18 -8.80 -30.24 40.03
CA ASP A 18 -10.09 -29.88 39.49
C ASP A 18 -9.96 -29.68 37.98
N ILE A 19 -10.64 -30.54 37.21
CA ILE A 19 -10.88 -30.28 35.80
C ILE A 19 -11.96 -29.20 35.79
N ASP A 20 -11.60 -27.99 35.37
CA ASP A 20 -12.55 -26.91 35.19
C ASP A 20 -13.52 -27.26 34.05
N LEU A 21 -14.66 -27.84 34.43
CA LEU A 21 -15.75 -28.22 33.53
C LEU A 21 -16.65 -27.01 33.17
N SER A 22 -16.30 -25.79 33.58
CA SER A 22 -17.15 -24.59 33.40
C SER A 22 -16.92 -23.81 32.11
N ARG A 23 -15.93 -24.20 31.29
CA ARG A 23 -15.77 -23.72 29.90
C ARG A 23 -15.65 -24.87 28.91
N ARG A 24 -16.78 -25.21 28.28
CA ARG A 24 -16.76 -25.63 26.88
C ARG A 24 -16.74 -24.35 26.06
N ASP A 25 -15.75 -24.18 25.20
CA ASP A 25 -15.84 -23.21 24.11
C ASP A 25 -16.88 -23.75 23.12
N ASP A 26 -17.94 -22.99 22.81
CA ASP A 26 -19.00 -23.40 21.86
C ASP A 26 -18.53 -23.34 20.39
N CYS A 27 -17.22 -23.22 20.16
CA CYS A 27 -16.57 -23.11 18.87
C CYS A 27 -15.30 -23.99 18.79
N VAL A 28 -14.96 -24.47 17.60
CA VAL A 28 -13.78 -25.31 17.39
C VAL A 28 -12.52 -24.47 17.52
N ASN A 29 -11.79 -24.62 18.63
CA ASN A 29 -10.49 -23.97 18.83
C ASN A 29 -9.51 -24.31 17.69
N PRO A 30 -8.92 -23.31 17.00
CA PRO A 30 -8.06 -23.53 15.83
C PRO A 30 -6.72 -24.22 16.15
N ASP A 31 -6.27 -24.17 17.40
CA ASP A 31 -4.97 -24.71 17.80
C ASP A 31 -5.08 -26.18 18.25
N PRO A 32 -4.08 -27.05 17.94
CA PRO A 32 -2.89 -26.76 17.14
C PRO A 32 -3.20 -26.79 15.63
N ALA A 33 -2.81 -25.72 14.94
CA ALA A 33 -3.23 -25.43 13.56
C ALA A 33 -2.91 -26.52 12.52
N ASN A 34 -1.86 -27.31 12.71
CA ASN A 34 -1.49 -28.41 11.81
C ASN A 34 -2.50 -29.58 11.80
N THR A 35 -3.44 -29.63 12.75
CA THR A 35 -4.48 -30.68 12.86
C THR A 35 -5.89 -30.15 12.64
N VAL A 36 -6.04 -28.84 12.38
CA VAL A 36 -7.35 -28.17 12.51
C VAL A 36 -8.35 -28.63 11.44
N ALA A 37 -7.88 -28.86 10.21
CA ALA A 37 -8.70 -29.37 9.12
C ALA A 37 -9.20 -30.79 9.41
N ASP A 38 -8.32 -31.68 9.88
CA ASP A 38 -8.66 -33.07 10.19
C ASP A 38 -9.62 -33.18 11.38
N ARG A 39 -9.48 -32.29 12.38
CA ARG A 39 -10.42 -32.18 13.51
C ARG A 39 -11.81 -31.73 13.06
N ILE A 40 -11.91 -30.71 12.21
CA ILE A 40 -13.20 -30.23 11.67
C ILE A 40 -13.83 -31.30 10.75
N ASN A 41 -13.04 -31.93 9.89
CA ASN A 41 -13.48 -33.05 9.04
C ASN A 41 -13.96 -34.25 9.86
N THR A 42 -13.31 -34.55 10.99
CA THR A 42 -13.76 -35.60 11.93
C THR A 42 -15.12 -35.26 12.52
N LEU A 43 -15.35 -34.00 12.93
CA LEU A 43 -16.65 -33.56 13.46
C LEU A 43 -17.76 -33.67 12.40
N LEU A 44 -17.51 -33.20 11.18
CA LEU A 44 -18.46 -33.30 10.06
C LEU A 44 -18.79 -34.77 9.75
N ASN A 45 -17.77 -35.62 9.59
CA ASN A 45 -17.94 -37.03 9.23
C ASN A 45 -18.61 -37.89 10.31
N SER A 46 -18.45 -37.53 11.60
CA SER A 46 -19.00 -38.33 12.71
C SER A 46 -20.39 -37.88 13.19
N SER A 47 -20.80 -36.64 12.91
CA SER A 47 -22.02 -36.06 13.50
C SER A 47 -23.28 -36.19 12.63
N GLY A 48 -23.15 -36.57 11.36
CA GLY A 48 -24.29 -36.83 10.47
C GLY A 48 -25.05 -35.59 9.97
N PRO A 49 -26.27 -35.76 9.41
CA PRO A 49 -27.05 -34.68 8.82
C PRO A 49 -27.43 -33.58 9.81
N GLY A 50 -27.55 -32.33 9.34
CA GLY A 50 -27.99 -31.19 10.16
C GLY A 50 -26.95 -30.65 11.15
N TYR A 51 -25.78 -31.26 11.27
CA TYR A 51 -24.75 -30.83 12.21
C TYR A 51 -24.08 -29.52 11.78
N ALA A 52 -23.90 -28.60 12.74
CA ALA A 52 -23.31 -27.28 12.51
C ALA A 52 -21.94 -27.13 13.20
N VAL A 53 -20.87 -27.03 12.40
CA VAL A 53 -19.55 -26.60 12.88
C VAL A 53 -19.58 -25.11 13.17
N LYS A 54 -19.20 -24.74 14.40
CA LYS A 54 -18.97 -23.36 14.83
C LYS A 54 -17.48 -23.06 14.89
N LEU A 55 -17.07 -21.99 14.21
CA LEU A 55 -15.73 -21.45 14.19
C LEU A 55 -15.69 -20.20 15.08
N CYS A 56 -14.60 -20.01 15.82
CA CYS A 56 -14.49 -18.92 16.78
C CYS A 56 -14.27 -17.56 16.09
N GLN A 57 -14.94 -16.52 16.57
CA GLN A 57 -14.75 -15.16 16.04
C GLN A 57 -13.29 -14.68 16.13
N ASN A 58 -12.87 -13.85 15.16
CA ASN A 58 -11.53 -13.27 15.07
C ASN A 58 -10.37 -14.31 15.03
N ARG A 59 -10.65 -15.57 14.64
CA ARG A 59 -9.63 -16.63 14.49
C ARG A 59 -9.37 -17.00 13.03
N GLN A 60 -8.14 -17.45 12.77
CA GLN A 60 -7.73 -18.02 11.49
C GLN A 60 -7.55 -19.54 11.60
N TYR A 61 -8.00 -20.26 10.59
CA TYR A 61 -7.97 -21.71 10.47
C TYR A 61 -7.06 -22.06 9.30
N ILE A 62 -5.83 -22.49 9.60
CA ILE A 62 -4.78 -22.72 8.61
C ILE A 62 -4.94 -24.13 8.02
N LEU A 63 -5.69 -24.22 6.92
CA LEU A 63 -6.12 -25.48 6.33
C LEU A 63 -4.97 -26.15 5.55
N GLN A 64 -4.51 -27.31 6.01
CA GLN A 64 -3.60 -28.20 5.26
C GLN A 64 -4.33 -29.10 4.25
N SER A 65 -5.62 -29.33 4.47
CA SER A 65 -6.53 -30.09 3.62
C SER A 65 -7.90 -29.36 3.55
N PRO A 66 -8.73 -29.58 2.51
CA PRO A 66 -10.05 -28.95 2.44
C PRO A 66 -10.97 -29.41 3.57
N LEU A 67 -11.85 -28.52 4.04
CA LEU A 67 -13.00 -28.89 4.86
C LEU A 67 -14.06 -29.55 3.96
N LYS A 68 -14.58 -30.71 4.35
CA LYS A 68 -15.51 -31.51 3.54
C LYS A 68 -16.82 -31.71 4.28
N PHE A 69 -17.91 -31.21 3.71
CA PHE A 69 -19.24 -31.67 4.08
C PHE A 69 -19.40 -33.16 3.72
N THR A 70 -20.20 -33.89 4.50
CA THR A 70 -20.37 -35.35 4.37
C THR A 70 -21.83 -35.80 4.43
N ALA A 71 -22.75 -34.94 4.88
CA ALA A 71 -24.16 -35.24 5.02
C ALA A 71 -25.06 -34.02 4.77
N ALA A 72 -26.34 -34.29 4.55
CA ALA A 72 -27.32 -33.28 4.19
C ALA A 72 -27.54 -32.25 5.31
N ASN A 73 -27.87 -31.01 4.93
CA ASN A 73 -28.18 -29.91 5.86
C ASN A 73 -27.06 -29.56 6.87
N GLN A 74 -25.83 -30.05 6.67
CA GLN A 74 -24.68 -29.67 7.52
C GLN A 74 -24.30 -28.20 7.32
N GLU A 75 -23.77 -27.56 8.36
CA GLU A 75 -23.38 -26.15 8.35
C GLU A 75 -21.91 -25.95 8.76
N ILE A 76 -21.22 -25.02 8.10
CA ILE A 76 -19.96 -24.43 8.57
C ILE A 76 -20.18 -22.92 8.73
N SER A 77 -19.91 -22.40 9.92
CA SER A 77 -20.23 -21.00 10.27
C SER A 77 -19.35 -20.43 11.37
N THR A 78 -19.24 -19.10 11.46
CA THR A 78 -18.72 -18.45 12.66
C THR A 78 -19.78 -18.41 13.76
N GLU A 79 -19.35 -18.69 14.99
CA GLU A 79 -20.11 -18.47 16.22
C GLU A 79 -20.72 -17.05 16.28
N GLY A 80 -22.00 -16.95 16.65
CA GLY A 80 -22.73 -15.68 16.72
C GLY A 80 -23.08 -15.03 15.37
N TYR A 81 -22.73 -15.64 14.23
CA TYR A 81 -23.04 -15.16 12.87
C TYR A 81 -22.70 -13.68 12.58
N PRO A 82 -21.47 -13.19 12.87
CA PRO A 82 -21.05 -11.85 12.47
C PRO A 82 -21.11 -11.66 10.95
N THR A 83 -21.38 -10.43 10.51
CA THR A 83 -21.36 -10.03 9.09
C THR A 83 -20.16 -9.14 8.74
N ASP A 84 -19.39 -8.71 9.74
CA ASP A 84 -18.20 -7.87 9.59
C ASP A 84 -16.89 -8.69 9.53
N ASP A 85 -15.73 -8.05 9.67
CA ASP A 85 -14.42 -8.69 9.61
C ASP A 85 -14.10 -9.57 10.85
N SER A 86 -14.98 -9.68 11.85
CA SER A 86 -14.84 -10.62 12.96
C SER A 86 -15.22 -12.07 12.62
N ARG A 87 -15.82 -12.29 11.43
CA ARG A 87 -16.01 -13.61 10.80
C ARG A 87 -14.70 -14.42 10.81
N ALA A 88 -14.76 -15.68 11.23
CA ALA A 88 -13.62 -16.60 11.23
C ALA A 88 -13.03 -16.77 9.82
N THR A 89 -11.71 -16.79 9.69
CA THR A 89 -11.01 -16.90 8.39
C THR A 89 -10.47 -18.30 8.14
N LEU A 90 -10.98 -19.00 7.13
CA LEU A 90 -10.32 -20.16 6.56
C LEU A 90 -9.17 -19.70 5.66
N VAL A 91 -7.96 -20.25 5.83
CA VAL A 91 -6.79 -19.90 5.03
C VAL A 91 -6.26 -21.16 4.37
N VAL A 92 -6.30 -21.22 3.04
CA VAL A 92 -5.76 -22.35 2.27
C VAL A 92 -4.24 -22.35 2.36
N ASN A 93 -3.66 -23.38 2.98
CA ASN A 93 -2.23 -23.44 3.28
C ASN A 93 -1.62 -24.84 3.09
N GLY A 94 -2.31 -25.76 2.43
CA GLY A 94 -1.75 -27.06 2.06
C GLY A 94 -0.71 -26.97 0.93
N PRO A 95 -0.06 -28.10 0.60
CA PRO A 95 1.03 -28.16 -0.36
C PRO A 95 0.59 -27.87 -1.79
N VAL A 96 1.52 -27.34 -2.58
CA VAL A 96 1.45 -27.16 -4.04
C VAL A 96 2.78 -27.63 -4.63
N SER A 97 2.72 -28.41 -5.71
CA SER A 97 3.88 -28.99 -6.39
C SER A 97 3.64 -28.98 -7.90
N ASN A 98 4.64 -28.52 -8.67
CA ASN A 98 4.60 -28.43 -10.14
C ASN A 98 3.31 -27.76 -10.70
N GLY A 99 2.76 -26.77 -9.99
CA GLY A 99 1.54 -26.07 -10.38
C GLY A 99 0.23 -26.78 -10.04
N THR A 100 0.24 -27.92 -9.34
CA THR A 100 -0.95 -28.66 -8.85
C THR A 100 -0.98 -28.67 -7.33
N GLY A 101 -2.15 -28.68 -6.67
CA GLY A 101 -2.19 -28.90 -5.22
C GLY A 101 -3.45 -28.43 -4.49
N HIS A 102 -3.30 -28.09 -3.20
CA HIS A 102 -4.41 -27.64 -2.36
C HIS A 102 -4.81 -26.20 -2.70
N THR A 103 -5.97 -26.05 -3.36
CA THR A 103 -6.58 -24.76 -3.73
C THR A 103 -7.88 -24.45 -2.97
N THR A 104 -8.67 -25.46 -2.62
CA THR A 104 -10.04 -25.33 -2.09
C THR A 104 -10.11 -25.35 -0.56
N ALA A 105 -10.75 -24.35 0.04
CA ALA A 105 -10.99 -24.32 1.49
C ALA A 105 -12.16 -25.21 1.92
N VAL A 106 -13.24 -25.25 1.13
CA VAL A 106 -14.50 -25.94 1.49
C VAL A 106 -15.06 -26.70 0.29
N VAL A 107 -15.41 -27.97 0.50
CA VAL A 107 -16.01 -28.87 -0.49
C VAL A 107 -17.39 -29.34 -0.01
N GLY A 108 -18.42 -29.08 -0.80
CA GLY A 108 -19.82 -29.50 -0.58
C GLY A 108 -20.39 -30.40 -1.68
N SER A 109 -19.56 -30.92 -2.58
CA SER A 109 -19.98 -31.74 -3.72
C SER A 109 -20.12 -33.25 -3.44
N CYS A 110 -20.21 -33.67 -2.17
CA CYS A 110 -20.44 -35.07 -1.82
C CYS A 110 -21.83 -35.56 -2.24
N SER A 111 -22.03 -36.86 -2.49
CA SER A 111 -23.30 -37.43 -2.99
C SER A 111 -24.49 -37.35 -2.02
N THR A 112 -24.25 -36.87 -0.80
CA THR A 112 -25.22 -36.74 0.30
C THR A 112 -25.34 -35.29 0.80
N CYS A 113 -24.72 -34.31 0.14
CA CYS A 113 -24.52 -32.95 0.64
C CYS A 113 -25.67 -31.96 0.31
N SER A 114 -26.87 -32.43 -0.04
CA SER A 114 -28.01 -31.52 -0.30
C SER A 114 -28.37 -30.69 0.95
N GLY A 115 -28.71 -29.42 0.74
CA GLY A 115 -29.10 -28.50 1.82
C GLY A 115 -27.95 -27.94 2.68
N ILE A 116 -26.67 -28.22 2.38
CA ILE A 116 -25.55 -27.69 3.18
C ILE A 116 -25.50 -26.15 3.17
N VAL A 117 -25.01 -25.57 4.26
CA VAL A 117 -24.95 -24.12 4.46
C VAL A 117 -23.53 -23.68 4.84
N LEU A 118 -22.95 -22.83 4.01
CA LEU A 118 -21.69 -22.14 4.29
C LEU A 118 -21.97 -20.67 4.58
N ARG A 119 -21.84 -20.22 5.84
CA ARG A 119 -22.27 -18.86 6.18
C ARG A 119 -21.44 -18.10 7.20
N ASN A 120 -21.40 -16.78 7.05
CA ASN A 120 -20.78 -15.87 8.01
C ASN A 120 -19.31 -16.24 8.31
N ILE A 121 -18.49 -16.46 7.27
CA ILE A 121 -17.06 -16.77 7.37
C ILE A 121 -16.25 -15.96 6.34
N GLN A 122 -14.93 -15.99 6.47
CA GLN A 122 -14.00 -15.48 5.46
C GLN A 122 -13.15 -16.62 4.91
N ILE A 123 -12.75 -16.55 3.65
CA ILE A 123 -11.93 -17.54 2.95
C ILE A 123 -10.85 -16.81 2.17
N ASN A 124 -9.60 -17.15 2.49
CA ASN A 124 -8.40 -16.64 1.84
C ASN A 124 -7.69 -17.80 1.15
N GLY A 125 -7.69 -17.80 -0.19
CA GLY A 125 -6.98 -18.82 -0.96
C GLY A 125 -5.46 -18.72 -0.84
N ALA A 126 -4.95 -17.55 -0.43
CA ALA A 126 -3.53 -17.29 -0.22
C ALA A 126 -2.64 -17.61 -1.45
N ARG A 127 -3.12 -17.29 -2.68
CA ARG A 127 -2.29 -17.31 -3.90
C ARG A 127 -1.19 -16.27 -3.87
N ARG A 128 -1.44 -15.09 -3.28
CA ARG A 128 -0.45 -14.03 -3.02
C ARG A 128 0.35 -13.59 -4.26
N GLY A 129 -0.29 -13.61 -5.43
CA GLY A 129 0.35 -13.29 -6.72
C GLY A 129 1.21 -14.40 -7.34
N ALA A 130 1.25 -15.61 -6.75
CA ALA A 130 1.84 -16.77 -7.40
C ALA A 130 1.09 -17.17 -8.69
N PRO A 131 1.69 -17.99 -9.56
CA PRO A 131 1.00 -18.58 -10.71
C PRO A 131 -0.29 -19.30 -10.30
N ILE A 132 -1.27 -19.37 -11.21
CA ILE A 132 -2.47 -20.17 -11.01
C ILE A 132 -2.09 -21.63 -10.71
N THR A 133 -2.77 -22.23 -9.73
CA THR A 133 -2.60 -23.63 -9.34
C THR A 133 -3.77 -24.44 -9.88
N ASP A 134 -3.47 -25.49 -10.64
CA ASP A 134 -4.45 -26.47 -11.12
C ASP A 134 -5.09 -27.21 -9.92
N GLY A 135 -6.42 -27.27 -9.94
CA GLY A 135 -7.27 -27.56 -8.80
C GLY A 135 -8.57 -26.76 -8.82
N GLY A 136 -9.40 -26.93 -7.79
CA GLY A 136 -10.70 -26.27 -7.67
C GLY A 136 -10.64 -24.81 -7.20
N ALA A 137 -11.81 -24.18 -7.17
CA ALA A 137 -12.08 -22.88 -6.58
C ALA A 137 -11.84 -22.84 -5.06
N ASN A 138 -11.83 -21.64 -4.46
CA ASN A 138 -11.81 -21.48 -2.99
C ASN A 138 -12.96 -22.23 -2.28
N ILE A 139 -14.14 -22.26 -2.92
CA ILE A 139 -15.36 -22.95 -2.47
C ILE A 139 -15.83 -23.81 -3.64
N GLU A 140 -15.94 -25.12 -3.43
CA GLU A 140 -16.44 -26.08 -4.43
C GLU A 140 -17.73 -26.73 -3.92
N ILE A 141 -18.87 -26.29 -4.43
CA ILE A 141 -20.20 -26.81 -4.06
C ILE A 141 -20.98 -27.25 -5.30
N GLY A 142 -22.26 -27.60 -5.15
CA GLY A 142 -23.08 -28.22 -6.18
C GLY A 142 -22.82 -29.72 -6.29
N GLY A 143 -22.55 -30.20 -7.50
CA GLY A 143 -22.46 -31.62 -7.80
C GLY A 143 -23.85 -32.26 -7.92
N GLY A 144 -24.00 -33.52 -7.51
CA GLY A 144 -25.29 -34.22 -7.56
C GLY A 144 -26.27 -33.83 -6.44
N ASN A 145 -26.36 -32.54 -6.10
CA ASN A 145 -27.04 -32.03 -4.90
C ASN A 145 -28.03 -30.89 -5.19
N ALA A 146 -28.96 -30.66 -4.26
CA ALA A 146 -29.89 -29.56 -4.30
C ALA A 146 -29.82 -28.66 -3.05
N ASN A 147 -30.42 -27.46 -3.12
CA ASN A 147 -30.73 -26.58 -1.98
C ASN A 147 -29.52 -26.04 -1.20
N GLN A 148 -28.32 -26.04 -1.77
CA GLN A 148 -27.09 -25.64 -1.07
C GLN A 148 -26.96 -24.11 -0.99
N THR A 149 -26.52 -23.58 0.15
CA THR A 149 -26.50 -22.13 0.42
C THR A 149 -25.10 -21.61 0.77
N VAL A 150 -24.70 -20.49 0.17
CA VAL A 150 -23.51 -19.70 0.54
C VAL A 150 -23.92 -18.26 0.81
N GLN A 151 -23.81 -17.79 2.06
CA GLN A 151 -24.28 -16.45 2.44
C GLN A 151 -23.41 -15.73 3.47
N PHE A 152 -23.25 -14.40 3.32
CA PHE A 152 -22.37 -13.58 4.17
C PHE A 152 -20.93 -14.10 4.24
N VAL A 153 -20.46 -14.80 3.20
CA VAL A 153 -19.09 -15.30 3.06
C VAL A 153 -18.25 -14.25 2.36
N ARG A 154 -17.03 -14.02 2.86
CA ARG A 154 -15.99 -13.28 2.13
C ARG A 154 -15.03 -14.27 1.46
N SER A 155 -14.82 -14.24 0.14
CA SER A 155 -13.89 -15.16 -0.55
C SER A 155 -12.95 -14.40 -1.49
N TYR A 156 -11.63 -14.59 -1.34
CA TYR A 156 -10.62 -13.83 -2.09
C TYR A 156 -9.27 -14.56 -2.25
N ASP A 157 -8.39 -14.01 -3.10
CA ASP A 157 -7.03 -14.50 -3.40
C ASP A 157 -6.94 -16.02 -3.73
N PRO A 158 -7.79 -16.55 -4.62
CA PRO A 158 -7.89 -17.98 -4.90
C PRO A 158 -6.65 -18.50 -5.62
N ARG A 159 -6.14 -19.66 -5.17
CA ARG A 159 -5.04 -20.38 -5.85
C ARG A 159 -5.44 -20.91 -7.22
N GLY A 160 -6.65 -21.46 -7.29
CA GLY A 160 -7.27 -21.94 -8.52
C GLY A 160 -7.94 -20.83 -9.33
N TRP A 161 -8.87 -21.25 -10.18
CA TRP A 161 -9.51 -20.45 -11.23
C TRP A 161 -10.76 -19.66 -10.78
N SER A 162 -11.26 -19.85 -9.55
CA SER A 162 -12.45 -19.14 -9.07
C SER A 162 -12.47 -18.92 -7.55
N CYS A 163 -13.12 -17.85 -7.11
CA CYS A 163 -13.43 -17.56 -5.71
C CYS A 163 -14.63 -18.36 -5.17
N LEU A 164 -15.55 -18.85 -6.03
CA LEU A 164 -16.69 -19.68 -5.64
C LEU A 164 -17.22 -20.42 -6.88
N HIS A 165 -17.23 -21.76 -6.86
CA HIS A 165 -17.82 -22.59 -7.92
C HIS A 165 -19.01 -23.40 -7.41
N VAL A 166 -20.08 -23.41 -8.20
CA VAL A 166 -21.28 -24.25 -8.00
C VAL A 166 -21.41 -25.20 -9.19
N ALA A 167 -20.82 -26.39 -9.05
CA ALA A 167 -20.69 -27.38 -10.12
C ALA A 167 -22.04 -28.02 -10.48
N GLU A 168 -22.23 -28.34 -11.75
CA GLU A 168 -23.38 -29.03 -12.33
C GLU A 168 -23.50 -30.51 -11.91
N GLY A 169 -22.35 -31.13 -11.58
CA GLY A 169 -22.26 -32.56 -11.30
C GLY A 169 -22.67 -33.42 -12.52
N PRO A 170 -23.54 -34.42 -12.35
CA PRO A 170 -24.14 -35.15 -13.47
C PRO A 170 -25.18 -34.36 -14.30
N LEU A 171 -25.10 -33.03 -14.36
CA LEU A 171 -26.18 -32.11 -14.78
C LEU A 171 -27.44 -32.25 -13.90
N THR A 172 -27.26 -32.48 -12.60
CA THR A 172 -28.35 -32.68 -11.63
C THR A 172 -28.30 -31.71 -10.44
N CYS A 173 -27.39 -30.74 -10.43
CA CYS A 173 -27.40 -29.64 -9.46
C CYS A 173 -28.62 -28.73 -9.70
N THR A 174 -29.39 -28.42 -8.65
CA THR A 174 -30.55 -27.51 -8.72
C THR A 174 -30.73 -26.66 -7.45
N ASN A 175 -31.26 -25.45 -7.58
CA ASN A 175 -31.70 -24.56 -6.49
C ASN A 175 -30.59 -24.24 -5.46
N ALA A 176 -29.39 -23.88 -5.93
CA ALA A 176 -28.36 -23.30 -5.06
C ALA A 176 -28.63 -21.81 -4.79
N LEU A 177 -28.30 -21.32 -3.59
CA LEU A 177 -28.54 -19.94 -3.16
C LEU A 177 -27.22 -19.27 -2.74
N ILE A 178 -26.74 -18.32 -3.54
CA ILE A 178 -25.49 -17.59 -3.35
C ILE A 178 -25.83 -16.12 -3.09
N GLU A 179 -25.89 -15.69 -1.83
CA GLU A 179 -26.36 -14.33 -1.51
C GLU A 179 -25.62 -13.53 -0.43
N ASN A 180 -25.56 -12.20 -0.65
CA ASN A 180 -24.98 -11.22 0.28
C ASN A 180 -23.49 -11.53 0.62
N ASN A 181 -22.72 -12.03 -0.35
CA ASN A 181 -21.31 -12.39 -0.19
C ASN A 181 -20.35 -11.28 -0.65
N ASP A 182 -19.16 -11.21 -0.03
CA ASP A 182 -18.06 -10.31 -0.38
C ASP A 182 -17.01 -11.05 -1.23
N ILE A 183 -17.03 -10.90 -2.54
CA ILE A 183 -16.17 -11.67 -3.44
C ILE A 183 -15.03 -10.81 -3.98
N GLY A 184 -13.80 -11.32 -3.85
CA GLY A 184 -12.61 -10.80 -4.51
C GLY A 184 -11.71 -9.87 -3.69
N PRO A 185 -10.55 -9.49 -4.26
CA PRO A 185 -10.10 -9.76 -5.64
C PRO A 185 -9.80 -11.24 -5.92
N CYS A 186 -10.02 -11.62 -7.18
CA CYS A 186 -9.83 -12.99 -7.68
C CYS A 186 -8.90 -12.95 -8.90
N GLY A 187 -7.74 -13.62 -8.83
CA GLY A 187 -6.76 -13.64 -9.92
C GLY A 187 -5.99 -12.32 -10.11
N ASN A 188 -5.30 -12.22 -11.24
CA ASN A 188 -4.72 -10.97 -11.75
C ASN A 188 -4.86 -10.92 -13.28
N ASP A 189 -4.61 -9.79 -13.92
CA ASP A 189 -4.90 -9.56 -15.34
C ASP A 189 -3.76 -9.91 -16.31
N ASN A 190 -2.62 -10.40 -15.80
CA ASN A 190 -1.61 -11.04 -16.65
C ASN A 190 -2.19 -12.25 -17.40
N PHE A 191 -1.67 -12.51 -18.60
CA PHE A 191 -2.16 -13.58 -19.47
C PHE A 191 -2.17 -14.95 -18.78
N MET A 192 -3.31 -15.66 -18.85
CA MET A 192 -3.57 -16.94 -18.15
C MET A 192 -3.43 -16.90 -16.62
N GLN A 193 -3.44 -15.74 -15.98
CA GLN A 193 -3.42 -15.61 -14.52
C GLN A 193 -4.76 -15.24 -13.90
N TRP A 194 -5.82 -15.24 -14.71
CA TRP A 194 -7.14 -14.80 -14.32
C TRP A 194 -7.83 -15.74 -13.31
N ALA A 195 -8.91 -15.24 -12.70
CA ALA A 195 -9.86 -16.07 -11.96
C ALA A 195 -11.24 -15.38 -11.88
N ASP A 196 -12.27 -16.19 -11.72
CA ASP A 196 -13.66 -15.78 -11.53
C ASP A 196 -13.96 -15.29 -10.11
N GLY A 197 -14.98 -14.43 -10.00
CA GLY A 197 -15.67 -14.17 -8.75
C GLY A 197 -16.62 -15.31 -8.35
N ILE A 198 -17.67 -15.52 -9.14
CA ILE A 198 -18.67 -16.58 -8.94
C ILE A 198 -18.83 -17.36 -10.25
N SER A 199 -18.71 -18.67 -10.19
CA SER A 199 -18.82 -19.60 -11.32
C SER A 199 -20.04 -20.51 -11.09
N LEU A 200 -21.11 -20.32 -11.86
CA LEU A 200 -22.39 -21.01 -11.70
C LEU A 200 -22.63 -22.01 -12.84
N SER A 201 -22.76 -23.30 -12.53
CA SER A 201 -23.20 -24.34 -13.47
C SER A 201 -24.44 -25.13 -12.97
N CYS A 202 -25.07 -24.66 -11.89
CA CYS A 202 -26.19 -25.30 -11.21
C CYS A 202 -27.54 -24.73 -11.67
N GLY A 203 -28.50 -25.59 -12.05
CA GLY A 203 -29.82 -25.17 -12.53
C GLY A 203 -30.69 -24.51 -11.44
N ASP A 204 -31.76 -23.82 -11.84
CA ASP A 204 -32.79 -23.22 -10.98
C ASP A 204 -32.26 -22.37 -9.80
N SER A 205 -31.03 -21.87 -9.90
CA SER A 205 -30.26 -21.31 -8.79
C SER A 205 -30.35 -19.79 -8.71
N VAL A 206 -30.07 -19.21 -7.54
CA VAL A 206 -30.17 -17.77 -7.29
C VAL A 206 -28.83 -17.21 -6.82
N VAL A 207 -28.25 -16.30 -7.60
CA VAL A 207 -27.05 -15.53 -7.25
C VAL A 207 -27.46 -14.07 -7.06
N ARG A 208 -27.57 -13.60 -5.81
CA ARG A 208 -28.13 -12.26 -5.53
C ARG A 208 -27.42 -11.41 -4.48
N ASN A 209 -27.53 -10.09 -4.62
CA ASN A 209 -27.02 -9.10 -3.65
C ASN A 209 -25.51 -9.23 -3.33
N ASN A 210 -24.72 -9.92 -4.16
CA ASN A 210 -23.30 -10.12 -3.89
C ASN A 210 -22.48 -8.89 -4.34
N MET A 211 -21.40 -8.61 -3.62
CA MET A 211 -20.46 -7.52 -3.91
C MET A 211 -19.17 -8.14 -4.49
N ILE A 212 -18.97 -8.05 -5.81
CA ILE A 212 -17.83 -8.64 -6.50
C ILE A 212 -16.82 -7.56 -6.92
N GLN A 213 -15.70 -7.49 -6.21
CA GLN A 213 -14.61 -6.55 -6.44
C GLN A 213 -13.42 -7.23 -7.13
N GLY A 214 -13.09 -6.83 -8.36
CA GLY A 214 -11.80 -7.14 -8.97
C GLY A 214 -11.47 -8.63 -9.14
N ALA A 215 -12.47 -9.44 -9.52
CA ALA A 215 -12.19 -10.63 -10.32
C ALA A 215 -11.62 -10.22 -11.69
N THR A 216 -10.97 -11.14 -12.42
CA THR A 216 -10.25 -10.78 -13.65
C THR A 216 -10.62 -11.57 -14.90
N ASP A 217 -11.26 -12.74 -14.77
CA ASP A 217 -11.98 -13.36 -15.90
C ASP A 217 -13.43 -12.86 -15.89
N GLY A 218 -14.36 -13.61 -15.28
CA GLY A 218 -15.71 -13.13 -14.99
C GLY A 218 -15.89 -12.56 -13.58
N GLY A 219 -16.65 -11.47 -13.44
CA GLY A 219 -17.25 -11.12 -12.15
C GLY A 219 -18.25 -12.19 -11.69
N ILE A 220 -19.15 -12.59 -12.60
CA ILE A 220 -19.97 -13.79 -12.51
C ILE A 220 -19.92 -14.52 -13.87
N VAL A 221 -19.57 -15.80 -13.89
CA VAL A 221 -19.65 -16.66 -15.08
C VAL A 221 -20.80 -17.65 -14.90
N VAL A 222 -21.67 -17.73 -15.91
CA VAL A 222 -22.79 -18.66 -15.93
C VAL A 222 -22.53 -19.71 -17.00
N PHE A 223 -22.15 -20.90 -16.57
CA PHE A 223 -21.94 -22.07 -17.41
C PHE A 223 -23.30 -22.70 -17.76
N GLY A 224 -24.11 -22.01 -18.58
CA GLY A 224 -25.37 -22.49 -19.14
C GLY A 224 -26.36 -23.03 -18.11
N SER A 225 -26.69 -22.27 -17.06
CA SER A 225 -27.51 -22.76 -15.93
C SER A 225 -29.02 -22.45 -16.10
N PRO A 226 -29.83 -23.34 -16.71
CA PRO A 226 -31.24 -23.06 -17.00
C PRO A 226 -32.05 -22.76 -15.72
N GLY A 227 -33.10 -21.95 -15.86
CA GLY A 227 -33.99 -21.53 -14.75
C GLY A 227 -33.37 -20.58 -13.72
N SER A 228 -32.08 -20.29 -13.79
CA SER A 228 -31.34 -19.58 -12.74
C SER A 228 -31.47 -18.05 -12.83
N GLN A 229 -31.43 -17.37 -11.69
CA GLN A 229 -31.49 -15.90 -11.60
C GLN A 229 -30.19 -15.32 -11.04
N VAL A 230 -29.58 -14.38 -11.77
CA VAL A 230 -28.43 -13.59 -11.33
C VAL A 230 -28.89 -12.14 -11.18
N CYS A 231 -29.15 -11.67 -9.96
CA CYS A 231 -29.80 -10.38 -9.77
C CYS A 231 -29.32 -9.52 -8.59
N ASN A 232 -29.44 -8.19 -8.72
CA ASN A 232 -29.04 -7.21 -7.71
C ASN A 232 -27.56 -7.28 -7.26
N ASN A 233 -26.68 -7.98 -8.00
CA ASN A 233 -25.26 -8.05 -7.68
C ASN A 233 -24.58 -6.74 -8.10
N THR A 234 -23.52 -6.36 -7.38
CA THR A 234 -22.69 -5.21 -7.74
C THR A 234 -21.28 -5.67 -8.08
N ILE A 235 -20.84 -5.45 -9.32
CA ILE A 235 -19.58 -5.95 -9.88
C ILE A 235 -18.72 -4.76 -10.30
N TRP A 236 -17.47 -4.68 -9.85
CA TRP A 236 -16.59 -3.58 -10.28
C TRP A 236 -15.10 -3.92 -10.38
N VAL A 237 -14.43 -3.25 -11.32
CA VAL A 237 -12.96 -3.30 -11.47
C VAL A 237 -12.27 -2.29 -10.54
N THR A 238 -11.00 -2.54 -10.23
CA THR A 238 -10.20 -1.61 -9.40
C THR A 238 -8.74 -1.54 -9.82
N ASN A 239 -7.98 -2.62 -9.64
CA ASN A 239 -6.52 -2.66 -9.84
C ASN A 239 -6.08 -3.54 -11.01
N ASN A 240 -6.98 -4.42 -11.46
CA ASN A 240 -6.77 -5.38 -12.54
C ASN A 240 -7.91 -5.20 -13.55
N THR A 241 -7.60 -5.35 -14.84
CA THR A 241 -8.59 -5.50 -15.92
C THR A 241 -9.43 -6.76 -15.74
N MET A 242 -10.72 -6.69 -16.08
CA MET A 242 -11.65 -7.83 -16.05
C MET A 242 -12.11 -8.15 -17.48
N LEU A 243 -12.10 -9.43 -17.87
CA LEU A 243 -12.54 -9.85 -19.21
C LEU A 243 -14.05 -9.63 -19.39
N GLY A 244 -14.87 -9.95 -18.38
CA GLY A 244 -16.25 -9.49 -18.37
C GLY A 244 -16.93 -9.40 -17.00
N GLY A 245 -17.90 -8.49 -16.88
CA GLY A 245 -18.67 -8.30 -15.65
C GLY A 245 -19.56 -9.50 -15.36
N ILE A 246 -20.43 -9.85 -16.32
CA ILE A 246 -21.23 -11.09 -16.31
C ILE A 246 -21.04 -11.82 -17.64
N ASN A 247 -20.62 -13.07 -17.59
CA ASN A 247 -20.35 -13.89 -18.77
C ASN A 247 -21.40 -14.99 -18.92
N MET A 248 -22.07 -15.02 -20.07
CA MET A 248 -22.99 -16.06 -20.55
C MET A 248 -22.45 -16.65 -21.86
N VAL A 249 -21.14 -16.93 -21.87
CA VAL A 249 -20.39 -17.29 -23.09
C VAL A 249 -20.23 -18.80 -23.24
N ASP A 250 -20.19 -19.53 -22.13
CA ASP A 250 -19.86 -20.95 -22.12
C ASP A 250 -20.93 -21.82 -22.76
N TYR A 251 -20.47 -22.71 -23.65
CA TYR A 251 -21.32 -23.71 -24.30
C TYR A 251 -21.40 -25.01 -23.48
N LEU A 252 -20.29 -25.44 -22.89
CA LEU A 252 -20.29 -26.59 -21.98
C LEU A 252 -20.56 -26.12 -20.53
N PRO A 253 -21.11 -26.99 -19.66
CA PRO A 253 -21.48 -28.38 -19.91
C PRO A 253 -22.90 -28.57 -20.47
N TRP A 254 -23.77 -27.54 -20.36
CA TRP A 254 -25.20 -27.61 -20.72
C TRP A 254 -25.53 -27.41 -22.20
N LYS A 255 -24.53 -27.47 -23.10
CA LYS A 255 -24.66 -27.35 -24.57
C LYS A 255 -25.37 -26.07 -25.03
N GLY A 256 -24.97 -24.95 -24.43
CA GLY A 256 -25.49 -23.61 -24.73
C GLY A 256 -26.90 -23.35 -24.21
N ASN A 257 -27.46 -24.22 -23.35
CA ASN A 257 -28.80 -24.01 -22.81
C ASN A 257 -28.82 -22.98 -21.68
N TYR A 258 -29.35 -21.79 -21.95
CA TYR A 258 -29.63 -20.74 -20.96
C TYR A 258 -31.16 -20.53 -20.80
N THR A 259 -31.98 -21.52 -21.15
CA THR A 259 -33.45 -21.40 -21.11
C THR A 259 -33.94 -20.99 -19.72
N ASN A 260 -34.68 -19.87 -19.66
CA ASN A 260 -35.16 -19.25 -18.42
C ASN A 260 -34.04 -18.79 -17.45
N THR A 261 -32.79 -18.68 -17.91
CA THR A 261 -31.71 -18.03 -17.15
C THR A 261 -31.85 -16.51 -17.26
N VAL A 262 -31.97 -15.81 -16.14
CA VAL A 262 -32.26 -14.36 -16.11
C VAL A 262 -31.16 -13.58 -15.38
N VAL A 263 -30.46 -12.70 -16.09
CA VAL A 263 -29.47 -11.76 -15.53
C VAL A 263 -30.11 -10.38 -15.43
N ARG A 264 -30.40 -9.90 -14.22
CA ARG A 264 -31.18 -8.66 -14.06
C ARG A 264 -30.90 -7.75 -12.89
N ASN A 265 -31.15 -6.46 -13.07
CA ASN A 265 -30.97 -5.43 -12.04
C ASN A 265 -29.56 -5.42 -11.40
N ASN A 266 -28.54 -5.98 -12.06
CA ASN A 266 -27.17 -5.95 -11.58
C ASN A 266 -26.53 -4.59 -11.90
N THR A 267 -25.63 -4.13 -11.02
CA THR A 267 -24.88 -2.89 -11.20
C THR A 267 -23.43 -3.22 -11.55
N ILE A 268 -22.98 -2.84 -12.75
CA ILE A 268 -21.68 -3.21 -13.30
C ILE A 268 -20.87 -1.94 -13.53
N VAL A 269 -19.71 -1.83 -12.88
CA VAL A 269 -18.87 -0.61 -12.89
C VAL A 269 -17.49 -0.92 -13.47
N GLY A 270 -17.27 -0.40 -14.68
CA GLY A 270 -15.99 -0.37 -15.37
C GLY A 270 -14.98 0.59 -14.73
N GLY A 271 -13.88 0.87 -15.43
CA GLY A 271 -12.79 1.67 -14.86
C GLY A 271 -13.16 3.15 -14.72
N TYR A 272 -12.88 3.77 -13.57
CA TYR A 272 -12.90 5.24 -13.44
C TYR A 272 -11.48 5.83 -13.49
N ALA A 273 -11.36 7.11 -13.79
CA ALA A 273 -10.10 7.86 -13.67
C ALA A 273 -9.62 7.88 -12.20
N THR A 274 -8.30 7.81 -11.99
CA THR A 274 -7.70 7.72 -10.64
C THR A 274 -6.75 8.87 -10.33
N ILE A 275 -6.60 9.83 -11.24
CA ILE A 275 -5.84 11.06 -11.07
C ILE A 275 -6.80 12.21 -11.40
N SER A 276 -6.94 13.16 -10.50
CA SER A 276 -7.79 14.34 -10.67
C SER A 276 -7.05 15.46 -11.39
N ASP A 277 -7.52 15.85 -12.57
CA ASP A 277 -7.11 17.09 -13.24
C ASP A 277 -8.12 18.22 -12.93
N PRO A 278 -7.72 19.42 -12.46
CA PRO A 278 -8.66 20.44 -11.97
C PRO A 278 -9.56 21.16 -13.01
N ALA A 279 -9.57 20.73 -14.28
CA ALA A 279 -10.00 21.57 -15.41
C ALA A 279 -11.30 21.10 -16.13
N ASN A 280 -12.42 20.95 -15.41
CA ASN A 280 -13.77 20.69 -15.97
C ASN A 280 -13.97 19.39 -16.81
N ASP A 281 -12.93 18.59 -17.02
CA ASP A 281 -12.99 17.41 -17.88
C ASP A 281 -13.94 16.32 -17.37
N LYS A 282 -14.64 15.67 -18.29
CA LYS A 282 -15.48 14.49 -17.98
C LYS A 282 -14.67 13.19 -17.86
N MET A 283 -13.43 13.19 -18.32
CA MET A 283 -12.55 12.02 -18.35
C MET A 283 -11.14 12.38 -17.85
N GLY A 284 -10.43 11.41 -17.31
CA GLY A 284 -9.06 11.51 -16.82
C GLY A 284 -8.29 10.21 -17.01
N PRO A 285 -7.01 10.16 -16.65
CA PRO A 285 -6.22 8.94 -16.75
C PRO A 285 -6.49 7.98 -15.56
N ASN A 286 -6.52 6.69 -15.85
CA ASN A 286 -6.44 5.63 -14.84
C ASN A 286 -4.98 5.18 -14.73
N ALA A 287 -4.39 5.29 -13.53
CA ALA A 287 -2.96 5.06 -13.29
C ALA A 287 -2.54 3.58 -13.35
N ALA A 288 -3.49 2.66 -13.50
CA ALA A 288 -3.27 1.23 -13.73
C ALA A 288 -3.80 0.78 -15.11
N HIS A 289 -4.30 1.71 -15.94
CA HIS A 289 -4.96 1.45 -17.23
C HIS A 289 -6.15 0.46 -17.16
N VAL A 290 -6.76 0.32 -15.98
CA VAL A 290 -7.79 -0.68 -15.68
C VAL A 290 -9.13 -0.29 -16.30
N PHE A 291 -9.71 -1.22 -17.05
CA PHE A 291 -11.09 -1.14 -17.54
C PHE A 291 -11.76 -2.51 -17.45
N MET A 292 -13.07 -2.58 -17.74
CA MET A 292 -13.76 -3.85 -17.93
C MET A 292 -13.92 -4.06 -19.43
N LYS A 293 -13.43 -5.15 -20.01
CA LYS A 293 -13.45 -5.29 -21.48
C LYS A 293 -14.88 -5.33 -22.00
N ILE A 294 -15.73 -6.12 -21.37
CA ILE A 294 -17.15 -6.29 -21.73
C ILE A 294 -18.00 -6.24 -20.45
N GLY A 295 -19.06 -5.43 -20.41
CA GLY A 295 -19.95 -5.38 -19.23
C GLY A 295 -20.75 -6.67 -19.03
N ILE A 296 -21.52 -7.06 -20.05
CA ILE A 296 -22.19 -8.38 -20.13
C ILE A 296 -21.84 -9.03 -21.47
N ALA A 297 -21.31 -10.26 -21.43
CA ALA A 297 -20.90 -11.03 -22.59
C ALA A 297 -21.87 -12.17 -22.86
N ILE A 298 -22.39 -12.30 -24.08
CA ILE A 298 -23.42 -13.29 -24.41
C ILE A 298 -23.02 -14.10 -25.66
N GLY A 299 -22.84 -15.40 -25.45
CA GLY A 299 -22.50 -16.39 -26.49
C GLY A 299 -21.00 -16.62 -26.75
N PRO A 300 -20.61 -17.80 -27.25
CA PRO A 300 -19.24 -18.31 -27.17
C PRO A 300 -18.23 -17.61 -28.09
N ARG A 301 -18.66 -17.05 -29.23
CA ARG A 301 -17.74 -16.37 -30.15
C ARG A 301 -17.13 -15.10 -29.54
N ILE A 302 -17.75 -14.49 -28.53
CA ILE A 302 -17.25 -13.26 -27.88
C ILE A 302 -15.84 -13.42 -27.28
N TRP A 303 -15.53 -14.57 -26.66
CA TRP A 303 -14.21 -14.79 -26.03
C TRP A 303 -13.13 -15.17 -27.05
N PHE A 304 -13.46 -16.01 -28.04
CA PHE A 304 -12.45 -16.73 -28.82
C PHE A 304 -12.65 -16.68 -30.35
N GLY A 305 -13.60 -15.91 -30.84
CA GLY A 305 -13.96 -15.86 -32.26
C GLY A 305 -14.39 -17.23 -32.79
N ASP A 306 -13.98 -17.57 -34.01
CA ASP A 306 -14.38 -18.80 -34.71
C ASP A 306 -13.81 -20.10 -34.12
N ARG A 307 -12.98 -20.02 -33.06
CA ARG A 307 -12.31 -21.17 -32.43
C ARG A 307 -13.26 -22.24 -31.88
N TYR A 308 -14.55 -21.91 -31.70
CA TYR A 308 -15.61 -22.82 -31.23
C TYR A 308 -16.65 -23.18 -32.30
N PHE A 309 -16.30 -23.03 -33.59
CA PHE A 309 -17.13 -23.43 -34.73
C PHE A 309 -18.57 -22.85 -34.65
N SER A 310 -19.59 -23.68 -34.85
CA SER A 310 -21.01 -23.31 -34.89
C SER A 310 -21.74 -23.55 -33.55
N ASN A 311 -21.05 -23.47 -32.42
CA ASN A 311 -21.68 -23.53 -31.09
C ASN A 311 -22.52 -22.26 -30.85
N VAL A 312 -23.79 -22.44 -30.50
CA VAL A 312 -24.76 -21.35 -30.31
C VAL A 312 -25.42 -21.48 -28.93
N SER A 313 -25.37 -20.42 -28.11
CA SER A 313 -26.09 -20.35 -26.84
C SER A 313 -27.54 -19.87 -27.04
N PHE A 314 -28.50 -20.35 -26.25
CA PHE A 314 -29.92 -20.02 -26.46
C PHE A 314 -30.77 -19.89 -25.19
N GLY A 315 -31.82 -19.07 -25.27
CA GLY A 315 -32.95 -19.05 -24.33
C GLY A 315 -32.81 -18.17 -23.07
N GLY A 316 -31.73 -17.41 -22.94
CA GLY A 316 -31.49 -16.54 -21.78
C GLY A 316 -32.11 -15.14 -21.89
N MET A 317 -32.23 -14.45 -20.75
CA MET A 317 -32.77 -13.10 -20.66
C MET A 317 -31.84 -12.18 -19.85
N VAL A 318 -31.64 -10.96 -20.32
CA VAL A 318 -30.74 -9.96 -19.72
C VAL A 318 -31.47 -8.61 -19.65
N GLU A 319 -32.06 -8.29 -18.49
CA GLU A 319 -32.99 -7.17 -18.31
C GLU A 319 -32.58 -6.18 -17.20
N ASP A 320 -32.90 -4.90 -17.35
CA ASP A 320 -32.75 -3.86 -16.30
C ASP A 320 -31.34 -3.65 -15.69
N ASN A 321 -30.27 -4.20 -16.28
CA ASN A 321 -28.92 -4.07 -15.72
C ASN A 321 -28.36 -2.65 -15.95
N LYS A 322 -27.52 -2.18 -15.02
CA LYS A 322 -27.03 -0.80 -14.99
C LYS A 322 -25.51 -0.75 -15.09
N LEU A 323 -25.00 -0.06 -16.11
CA LEU A 323 -23.57 0.00 -16.42
C LEU A 323 -23.00 1.42 -16.25
N SER A 324 -21.85 1.56 -15.59
CA SER A 324 -21.13 2.84 -15.46
C SER A 324 -19.61 2.64 -15.56
N GLY A 325 -18.82 3.69 -15.84
CA GLY A 325 -17.36 3.57 -15.98
C GLY A 325 -16.88 3.32 -17.41
N ALA A 326 -15.58 3.04 -17.53
CA ALA A 326 -14.92 2.72 -18.80
C ALA A 326 -15.04 1.23 -19.15
N PHE A 327 -15.53 0.97 -20.36
CA PHE A 327 -15.62 -0.36 -20.95
C PHE A 327 -14.87 -0.44 -22.28
N GLY A 328 -14.63 -1.65 -22.79
CA GLY A 328 -14.50 -1.85 -24.25
C GLY A 328 -15.90 -1.83 -24.89
N TYR A 329 -16.78 -2.69 -24.39
CA TYR A 329 -18.18 -2.80 -24.81
C TYR A 329 -19.08 -2.93 -23.58
N GLY A 330 -20.27 -2.32 -23.58
CA GLY A 330 -21.22 -2.46 -22.47
C GLY A 330 -21.90 -3.84 -22.48
N ILE A 331 -22.50 -4.22 -23.60
CA ILE A 331 -23.01 -5.58 -23.86
C ILE A 331 -22.56 -6.02 -25.26
N ALA A 332 -22.07 -7.25 -25.39
CA ALA A 332 -21.64 -7.81 -26.67
C ALA A 332 -22.26 -9.21 -26.90
N ILE A 333 -22.87 -9.42 -28.06
CA ILE A 333 -23.67 -10.62 -28.39
C ILE A 333 -23.20 -11.28 -29.71
N SER A 334 -22.80 -12.55 -29.65
CA SER A 334 -22.33 -13.31 -30.83
C SER A 334 -22.58 -14.80 -30.66
N SER A 335 -23.05 -15.46 -31.72
CA SER A 335 -23.42 -16.88 -31.74
C SER A 335 -24.50 -17.21 -30.70
N THR A 336 -25.64 -16.50 -30.76
CA THR A 336 -26.79 -16.71 -29.86
C THR A 336 -28.12 -16.91 -30.61
N ARG A 337 -29.09 -17.54 -29.95
CA ARG A 337 -30.44 -17.72 -30.48
C ARG A 337 -31.53 -17.55 -29.42
N ASN A 338 -32.63 -16.87 -29.74
CA ASN A 338 -33.77 -16.70 -28.83
C ASN A 338 -33.35 -16.14 -27.43
N PHE A 339 -32.51 -15.11 -27.44
CA PHE A 339 -32.19 -14.31 -26.25
C PHE A 339 -33.04 -13.02 -26.23
N THR A 340 -33.37 -12.54 -25.04
CA THR A 340 -34.03 -11.24 -24.83
C THR A 340 -33.10 -10.32 -24.04
N VAL A 341 -32.76 -9.15 -24.59
CA VAL A 341 -31.80 -8.21 -24.00
C VAL A 341 -32.37 -6.78 -24.10
N GLU A 342 -33.05 -6.35 -23.04
CA GLU A 342 -33.85 -5.11 -23.03
C GLU A 342 -33.68 -4.33 -21.71
N ASN A 343 -34.02 -3.04 -21.71
CA ASN A 343 -33.97 -2.14 -20.54
C ASN A 343 -32.61 -1.99 -19.82
N ASN A 344 -31.52 -2.51 -20.39
CA ASN A 344 -30.17 -2.32 -19.85
C ASN A 344 -29.73 -0.88 -20.11
N THR A 345 -29.22 -0.20 -19.09
CA THR A 345 -29.00 1.26 -19.13
C THR A 345 -27.59 1.65 -18.74
N LEU A 346 -27.05 2.65 -19.44
CA LEU A 346 -25.87 3.37 -18.97
C LEU A 346 -26.28 4.41 -17.91
N PHE A 347 -25.52 4.52 -16.84
CA PHE A 347 -25.77 5.50 -15.78
C PHE A 347 -24.48 6.20 -15.30
N GLY A 348 -24.63 7.37 -14.67
CA GLY A 348 -23.50 8.17 -14.21
C GLY A 348 -22.65 8.66 -15.39
N ASN A 349 -21.37 8.29 -15.40
CA ASN A 349 -20.40 8.72 -16.41
C ASN A 349 -19.72 7.47 -17.02
N THR A 350 -19.80 7.34 -18.35
CA THR A 350 -19.35 6.16 -19.11
C THR A 350 -18.45 6.55 -20.27
N SER A 351 -17.46 5.71 -20.57
CA SER A 351 -16.72 5.79 -21.84
C SER A 351 -16.50 4.39 -22.44
N PHE A 352 -16.33 4.34 -23.75
CA PHE A 352 -16.03 3.12 -24.50
C PHE A 352 -14.66 3.31 -25.16
N ILE A 353 -13.69 2.49 -24.75
CA ILE A 353 -12.26 2.75 -24.95
C ILE A 353 -11.52 1.47 -25.33
N GLY A 354 -10.43 1.63 -26.09
CA GLY A 354 -9.63 0.53 -26.62
C GLY A 354 -9.49 0.63 -28.13
N GLY A 355 -9.39 -0.52 -28.80
CA GLY A 355 -9.13 -0.60 -30.26
C GLY A 355 -7.67 -0.92 -30.62
N LYS A 356 -6.81 -1.17 -29.62
CA LYS A 356 -5.54 -1.88 -29.83
C LYS A 356 -5.78 -3.37 -29.67
N GLU A 357 -5.33 -4.16 -30.65
CA GLU A 357 -5.22 -5.61 -30.52
C GLU A 357 -4.27 -5.96 -29.35
N GLY A 358 -4.73 -6.79 -28.41
CA GLY A 358 -3.85 -7.44 -27.45
C GLY A 358 -2.84 -8.36 -28.17
N SER A 359 -1.71 -8.66 -27.54
CA SER A 359 -0.61 -9.43 -28.16
C SER A 359 -1.00 -10.81 -28.70
N ASN A 360 -2.15 -11.32 -28.26
CA ASN A 360 -2.63 -12.68 -28.51
C ASN A 360 -3.94 -12.69 -29.35
N CYS A 361 -4.31 -11.57 -29.99
CA CYS A 361 -5.40 -11.53 -30.98
C CYS A 361 -5.09 -12.43 -32.19
N SER A 362 -6.13 -12.97 -32.83
CA SER A 362 -6.00 -13.46 -34.20
C SER A 362 -5.92 -12.28 -35.17
N LYS A 363 -4.90 -12.24 -36.04
CA LYS A 363 -4.66 -11.16 -37.01
C LYS A 363 -5.60 -11.18 -38.23
N THR A 364 -6.75 -11.85 -38.12
CA THR A 364 -7.62 -12.22 -39.25
C THR A 364 -8.82 -11.30 -39.43
N ALA A 365 -9.23 -10.57 -38.40
CA ALA A 365 -10.30 -9.57 -38.47
C ALA A 365 -10.00 -8.40 -37.49
N PRO A 366 -10.15 -7.14 -37.91
CA PRO A 366 -10.01 -5.99 -37.01
C PRO A 366 -11.18 -5.94 -36.02
N LEU A 367 -10.91 -5.63 -34.76
CA LEU A 367 -11.95 -5.50 -33.74
C LEU A 367 -12.91 -4.33 -34.07
N PRO A 368 -14.24 -4.48 -33.83
CA PRO A 368 -15.19 -3.38 -33.96
C PRO A 368 -14.87 -2.23 -32.99
N THR A 369 -15.28 -1.01 -33.33
CA THR A 369 -15.09 0.16 -32.48
C THR A 369 -15.77 -0.02 -31.11
N PRO A 370 -15.12 0.33 -29.98
CA PRO A 370 -15.73 0.38 -28.66
C PRO A 370 -17.08 1.11 -28.65
N ALA A 371 -18.13 0.48 -28.12
CA ALA A 371 -19.50 0.98 -28.20
C ALA A 371 -20.39 0.45 -27.04
N PRO A 372 -21.52 1.12 -26.72
CA PRO A 372 -22.44 0.69 -25.66
C PRO A 372 -22.90 -0.76 -25.81
N PHE A 373 -23.60 -1.09 -26.90
CA PHE A 373 -24.27 -2.37 -27.07
C PHE A 373 -24.05 -2.83 -28.51
N ILE A 374 -23.45 -4.02 -28.71
CA ILE A 374 -23.13 -4.56 -30.03
C ILE A 374 -23.62 -6.00 -30.23
N TYR A 375 -23.97 -6.34 -31.47
CA TYR A 375 -24.26 -7.70 -31.90
C TYR A 375 -23.83 -7.95 -33.34
N ASP A 376 -23.69 -9.21 -33.74
CA ASP A 376 -23.34 -9.58 -35.13
C ASP A 376 -24.38 -10.52 -35.79
N ASN A 377 -24.16 -10.80 -37.09
CA ASN A 377 -25.05 -11.64 -37.91
C ASN A 377 -25.04 -13.14 -37.55
N THR A 378 -24.21 -13.59 -36.60
CA THR A 378 -24.29 -14.97 -36.06
C THR A 378 -25.33 -15.11 -34.94
N THR A 379 -25.95 -14.00 -34.54
CA THR A 379 -27.06 -13.94 -33.58
C THR A 379 -28.41 -13.95 -34.30
N SER A 380 -29.38 -14.75 -33.81
CA SER A 380 -30.65 -15.02 -34.52
C SER A 380 -31.87 -15.09 -33.59
N GLY A 381 -33.04 -14.62 -34.06
CA GLY A 381 -34.29 -14.72 -33.29
C GLY A 381 -34.26 -14.01 -31.93
N VAL A 382 -33.40 -13.00 -31.76
CA VAL A 382 -33.27 -12.24 -30.50
C VAL A 382 -34.23 -11.05 -30.45
N THR A 383 -34.59 -10.66 -29.23
CA THR A 383 -35.25 -9.38 -28.93
C THR A 383 -34.23 -8.46 -28.29
N LEU A 384 -33.97 -7.30 -28.90
CA LEU A 384 -32.95 -6.34 -28.47
C LEU A 384 -33.55 -4.94 -28.32
N GLN A 385 -33.11 -4.21 -27.30
CA GLN A 385 -33.38 -2.78 -27.16
C GLN A 385 -32.80 -1.93 -28.33
N PRO A 386 -33.38 -0.75 -28.65
CA PRO A 386 -33.13 -0.06 -29.92
C PRO A 386 -31.73 0.53 -30.12
N ASP A 387 -30.89 0.57 -29.08
CA ASP A 387 -29.54 1.13 -29.09
C ASP A 387 -28.42 0.10 -29.33
N PHE A 388 -28.78 -1.15 -29.62
CA PHE A 388 -27.86 -2.18 -30.12
C PHE A 388 -27.38 -1.88 -31.55
N GLN A 389 -26.06 -1.92 -31.75
CA GLN A 389 -25.41 -1.68 -33.04
C GLN A 389 -25.01 -3.00 -33.70
N LEU A 390 -25.44 -3.21 -34.95
CA LEU A 390 -25.00 -4.33 -35.77
C LEU A 390 -23.56 -4.09 -36.25
N VAL A 391 -22.64 -4.97 -35.87
CA VAL A 391 -21.25 -4.98 -36.36
C VAL A 391 -21.02 -6.16 -37.32
N PRO A 392 -20.03 -6.08 -38.23
CA PRO A 392 -19.77 -7.17 -39.18
C PRO A 392 -19.41 -8.49 -38.49
N ASP A 393 -18.63 -8.41 -37.41
CA ASP A 393 -18.29 -9.51 -36.52
C ASP A 393 -18.08 -8.96 -35.08
N ALA A 394 -18.61 -9.67 -34.08
CA ALA A 394 -18.35 -9.44 -32.65
C ALA A 394 -17.50 -10.58 -32.04
N GLY A 395 -16.96 -11.48 -32.87
CA GLY A 395 -16.05 -12.54 -32.47
C GLY A 395 -14.76 -12.02 -31.85
N GLY A 396 -14.33 -12.62 -30.73
CA GLY A 396 -13.02 -12.39 -30.11
C GLY A 396 -12.83 -11.02 -29.47
N VAL A 397 -13.90 -10.22 -29.29
CA VAL A 397 -13.82 -8.87 -28.73
C VAL A 397 -13.27 -8.81 -27.30
N ALA A 398 -13.30 -9.93 -26.55
CA ALA A 398 -12.59 -10.05 -25.26
C ALA A 398 -11.06 -9.91 -25.37
N CYS A 399 -10.49 -9.95 -26.58
CA CYS A 399 -9.07 -9.72 -26.82
C CYS A 399 -8.67 -8.22 -26.79
N ILE A 400 -9.63 -7.29 -26.75
CA ILE A 400 -9.37 -5.83 -26.72
C ILE A 400 -8.42 -5.41 -25.59
N ALA A 401 -7.53 -4.45 -25.87
CA ALA A 401 -6.64 -3.83 -24.90
C ALA A 401 -6.98 -2.34 -24.68
N PRO A 402 -6.76 -1.78 -23.46
CA PRO A 402 -7.01 -0.38 -23.17
C PRO A 402 -5.95 0.52 -23.82
N PRO A 403 -6.24 1.81 -24.04
CA PRO A 403 -5.27 2.76 -24.56
C PRO A 403 -4.20 3.11 -23.51
N LEU A 404 -2.93 3.21 -23.93
CA LEU A 404 -1.79 3.34 -23.00
C LEU A 404 -1.59 4.74 -22.41
N ASN A 405 -1.98 5.82 -23.10
CA ASN A 405 -1.69 7.20 -22.66
C ASN A 405 -2.84 8.14 -23.03
N GLY A 406 -3.57 8.68 -22.04
CA GLY A 406 -4.57 9.75 -22.25
C GLY A 406 -5.72 9.75 -21.25
N SER A 407 -6.52 10.83 -21.28
CA SER A 407 -7.69 11.04 -20.41
C SER A 407 -8.93 10.34 -20.97
N TYR A 408 -8.95 9.00 -20.90
CA TYR A 408 -10.01 8.16 -21.50
C TYR A 408 -11.03 7.62 -20.52
N TRP A 409 -10.70 7.56 -19.22
CA TRP A 409 -11.59 6.98 -18.21
C TRP A 409 -12.52 8.05 -17.65
N PRO A 410 -13.81 7.79 -17.47
CA PRO A 410 -14.71 8.77 -16.89
C PRO A 410 -14.39 9.01 -15.42
N TYR A 411 -14.61 10.22 -14.92
CA TYR A 411 -14.65 10.44 -13.47
C TYR A 411 -15.96 9.87 -12.90
N GLY A 412 -15.88 9.15 -11.77
CA GLY A 412 -17.03 8.54 -11.12
C GLY A 412 -16.70 7.99 -9.73
N ILE A 413 -17.69 7.41 -9.06
CA ILE A 413 -17.64 6.97 -7.66
C ILE A 413 -17.77 5.45 -7.62
N LEU A 414 -16.77 4.75 -7.08
CA LEU A 414 -16.80 3.29 -6.99
C LEU A 414 -17.80 2.81 -5.92
N PRO A 415 -18.50 1.69 -6.14
CA PRO A 415 -19.40 1.10 -5.15
C PRO A 415 -18.75 0.95 -3.77
N GLY A 416 -19.52 1.23 -2.71
CA GLY A 416 -19.05 1.20 -1.32
C GLY A 416 -18.33 2.47 -0.85
N THR A 417 -18.05 3.46 -1.71
CA THR A 417 -17.53 4.77 -1.26
C THR A 417 -18.67 5.74 -0.94
N SER A 418 -19.23 5.61 0.27
CA SER A 418 -20.41 6.36 0.72
C SER A 418 -20.12 7.85 1.02
N THR A 419 -20.07 8.66 -0.03
CA THR A 419 -20.20 10.12 0.13
C THR A 419 -21.67 10.50 0.35
N SER A 420 -22.01 11.07 1.50
CA SER A 420 -23.34 11.62 1.76
C SER A 420 -23.51 12.94 1.00
N SER A 421 -23.95 12.87 -0.26
CA SER A 421 -24.28 14.03 -1.10
C SER A 421 -25.79 14.05 -1.39
N ASN A 422 -26.43 15.18 -1.14
CA ASN A 422 -27.83 15.38 -1.49
C ASN A 422 -27.97 15.45 -3.02
N ALA A 423 -28.65 14.48 -3.62
CA ALA A 423 -29.17 14.59 -4.98
C ALA A 423 -30.58 15.19 -4.92
N SER A 424 -30.81 16.28 -5.65
CA SER A 424 -32.10 16.95 -5.76
C SER A 424 -32.88 16.43 -6.98
N ASP A 425 -33.69 15.39 -6.79
CA ASP A 425 -34.52 14.86 -7.89
C ASP A 425 -35.67 15.81 -8.23
N SER A 426 -35.63 16.34 -9.45
CA SER A 426 -36.69 17.16 -10.04
C SER A 426 -37.82 16.27 -10.58
N ALA A 427 -38.81 15.96 -9.75
CA ALA A 427 -39.98 15.18 -10.17
C ALA A 427 -40.89 15.97 -11.13
N THR A 428 -41.15 15.40 -12.31
CA THR A 428 -42.10 15.95 -13.30
C THR A 428 -43.56 15.63 -12.94
N SER A 429 -44.46 16.44 -13.51
CA SER A 429 -45.89 16.48 -13.18
C SER A 429 -46.65 15.17 -13.44
N TRP A 430 -47.50 14.79 -12.48
CA TRP A 430 -48.72 14.02 -12.74
C TRP A 430 -49.95 14.88 -12.47
N VAL A 431 -50.96 14.78 -13.34
CA VAL A 431 -52.18 15.61 -13.31
C VAL A 431 -53.31 14.87 -12.59
N SER A 432 -54.21 15.60 -11.94
CA SER A 432 -55.52 15.09 -11.51
C SER A 432 -56.62 16.14 -11.71
N PRO A 433 -57.79 15.77 -12.26
CA PRO A 433 -58.90 16.69 -12.52
C PRO A 433 -59.68 17.07 -11.23
N PRO A 434 -60.54 18.11 -11.27
CA PRO A 434 -60.80 18.95 -10.09
C PRO A 434 -62.11 18.66 -9.34
N SER A 435 -62.20 19.23 -8.12
CA SER A 435 -63.46 19.47 -7.42
C SER A 435 -63.67 20.98 -7.19
N SER A 436 -64.93 21.40 -7.03
CA SER A 436 -65.36 22.80 -7.17
C SER A 436 -65.58 23.53 -5.84
N LYS A 437 -65.66 24.87 -5.92
CA LYS A 437 -65.85 25.79 -4.80
C LYS A 437 -67.17 25.54 -4.06
N SER A 438 -67.15 25.72 -2.73
CA SER A 438 -68.29 26.33 -2.02
C SER A 438 -67.81 27.19 -0.85
N SER A 439 -68.49 28.31 -0.63
CA SER A 439 -68.61 28.97 0.69
C SER A 439 -69.90 28.45 1.36
N THR A 440 -70.40 28.87 2.52
CA THR A 440 -70.13 29.99 3.44
C THR A 440 -70.69 29.57 4.81
N ALA A 441 -70.08 29.92 5.95
CA ALA A 441 -70.77 29.98 7.25
C ALA A 441 -69.94 30.69 8.34
N SER A 442 -70.63 31.52 9.11
CA SER A 442 -70.14 32.46 10.12
C SER A 442 -70.07 31.92 11.56
N THR A 443 -68.94 32.16 12.23
CA THR A 443 -68.84 32.78 13.58
C THR A 443 -69.15 31.99 14.87
N VAL A 444 -68.50 32.45 15.96
CA VAL A 444 -68.59 32.08 17.41
C VAL A 444 -67.69 30.91 17.86
N GLY A 445 -66.82 31.17 18.85
CA GLY A 445 -66.03 30.13 19.55
C GLY A 445 -64.65 30.54 20.10
N VAL A 446 -64.08 31.67 19.66
CA VAL A 446 -62.72 32.08 20.06
C VAL A 446 -62.69 32.79 21.42
N ALA A 447 -62.42 32.04 22.49
CA ALA A 447 -62.01 32.60 23.79
C ALA A 447 -61.14 31.62 24.62
N LEU A 448 -61.59 30.38 24.86
CA LEU A 448 -60.87 29.44 25.75
C LEU A 448 -59.80 28.60 25.05
N GLY A 449 -60.01 28.20 23.79
CA GLY A 449 -59.14 27.24 23.10
C GLY A 449 -57.68 27.68 22.94
N VAL A 450 -57.44 28.98 22.72
CA VAL A 450 -56.07 29.51 22.49
C VAL A 450 -55.25 29.52 23.78
N LEU A 451 -55.84 29.87 24.92
CA LEU A 451 -55.17 29.82 26.22
C LEU A 451 -54.84 28.39 26.64
N VAL A 452 -55.78 27.45 26.47
CA VAL A 452 -55.54 26.02 26.74
C VAL A 452 -54.46 25.48 25.79
N GLY A 453 -54.48 25.86 24.51
CA GLY A 453 -53.46 25.46 23.53
C GLY A 453 -52.05 25.95 23.88
N ILE A 454 -51.90 27.21 24.28
CA ILE A 454 -50.60 27.78 24.69
C ILE A 454 -50.10 27.14 25.99
N VAL A 455 -50.98 26.93 26.99
CA VAL A 455 -50.61 26.23 28.23
C VAL A 455 -50.25 24.77 27.97
N ALA A 456 -50.97 24.07 27.08
CA ALA A 456 -50.64 22.70 26.67
C ALA A 456 -49.28 22.63 25.95
N LEU A 457 -49.00 23.55 25.02
CA LEU A 457 -47.70 23.62 24.33
C LEU A 457 -46.57 23.96 25.30
N GLY A 458 -46.81 24.87 26.26
CA GLY A 458 -45.90 25.20 27.36
C GLY A 458 -45.63 24.01 28.28
N LEU A 459 -46.65 23.24 28.64
CA LEU A 459 -46.53 22.02 29.45
C LEU A 459 -45.83 20.90 28.68
N VAL A 460 -46.10 20.70 27.39
CA VAL A 460 -45.42 19.71 26.55
C VAL A 460 -43.95 20.09 26.36
N THR A 461 -43.64 21.34 26.03
CA THR A 461 -42.24 21.80 25.93
C THR A 461 -41.52 21.79 27.27
N TRP A 462 -42.21 22.06 28.39
CA TRP A 462 -41.67 21.89 29.74
C TRP A 462 -41.45 20.41 30.09
N PHE A 463 -42.35 19.50 29.74
CA PHE A 463 -42.16 18.06 29.95
C PHE A 463 -41.04 17.49 29.07
N ILE A 464 -40.92 17.94 27.81
CA ILE A 464 -39.79 17.59 26.94
C ILE A 464 -38.50 18.15 27.54
N ARG A 465 -38.44 19.44 27.90
CA ARG A 465 -37.28 20.06 28.54
C ARG A 465 -36.94 19.38 29.87
N LYS A 466 -37.92 18.97 30.67
CA LYS A 466 -37.73 18.25 31.96
C LYS A 466 -37.33 16.80 31.76
N ARG A 467 -37.74 16.14 30.66
CA ARG A 467 -37.30 14.79 30.29
C ARG A 467 -35.92 14.79 29.63
N VAL A 468 -35.55 15.86 28.93
CA VAL A 468 -34.20 16.12 28.42
C VAL A 468 -33.26 16.53 29.56
N LEU A 469 -33.68 17.42 30.46
CA LEU A 469 -32.91 17.79 31.64
C LEU A 469 -32.75 16.62 32.60
N ARG A 470 -33.80 15.81 32.86
CA ARG A 470 -33.62 14.52 33.56
C ARG A 470 -32.66 13.60 32.81
N ARG A 471 -32.77 13.43 31.49
CA ARG A 471 -31.76 12.69 30.71
C ARG A 471 -30.35 13.32 30.73
N ILE A 472 -30.18 14.57 31.17
CA ILE A 472 -28.88 15.22 31.39
C ILE A 472 -28.43 15.07 32.85
N GLU A 473 -29.34 15.07 33.82
CA GLU A 473 -29.09 14.79 35.25
C GLU A 473 -28.83 13.29 35.50
N ASP A 474 -29.66 12.39 34.95
CA ASP A 474 -29.43 10.95 34.88
C ASP A 474 -28.08 10.65 34.21
N ARG A 475 -27.74 11.38 33.12
CA ARG A 475 -26.44 11.26 32.44
C ARG A 475 -25.30 11.88 33.24
N LYS A 476 -25.54 12.92 34.06
CA LYS A 476 -24.56 13.47 35.01
C LYS A 476 -24.32 12.51 36.16
N LEU A 477 -25.34 11.97 36.82
CA LEU A 477 -25.20 10.92 37.82
C LEU A 477 -24.46 9.71 37.24
N TYR A 478 -24.81 9.27 36.03
CA TYR A 478 -24.09 8.20 35.32
C TYR A 478 -22.65 8.57 34.89
N THR A 479 -22.27 9.85 34.99
CA THR A 479 -20.89 10.35 34.80
C THR A 479 -20.16 10.57 36.13
N GLU A 480 -20.87 10.94 37.21
CA GLU A 480 -20.33 11.24 38.55
C GLU A 480 -20.23 9.99 39.44
N THR A 481 -21.07 8.97 39.26
CA THR A 481 -20.85 7.62 39.81
C THR A 481 -19.90 6.78 38.95
N LYS A 482 -19.15 7.43 38.04
CA LYS A 482 -17.97 6.86 37.42
C LYS A 482 -16.72 7.60 37.88
N GLU A 483 -16.16 7.11 38.98
CA GLU A 483 -14.70 7.05 39.05
C GLU A 483 -14.16 6.41 37.76
N VAL A 484 -13.06 6.94 37.24
CA VAL A 484 -12.56 6.57 35.91
C VAL A 484 -11.82 5.24 35.97
N VAL A 485 -12.58 4.15 36.06
CA VAL A 485 -12.14 2.86 35.53
C VAL A 485 -12.09 3.02 34.00
N PRO A 486 -10.92 2.88 33.34
CA PRO A 486 -10.81 3.03 31.90
C PRO A 486 -11.74 2.08 31.14
N GLY A 487 -12.11 2.46 29.91
CA GLY A 487 -13.09 1.72 29.12
C GLY A 487 -12.69 0.26 28.88
N LYS A 488 -13.70 -0.62 28.73
CA LYS A 488 -13.54 -2.00 28.23
C LYS A 488 -13.14 -2.00 26.74
N GLY A 489 -11.95 -1.49 26.44
CA GLY A 489 -11.22 -1.80 25.21
C GLY A 489 -10.43 -3.11 25.38
N LEU A 490 -9.66 -3.48 24.35
CA LEU A 490 -8.71 -4.57 24.48
C LEU A 490 -7.61 -4.19 25.48
N GLY A 491 -7.19 -5.14 26.33
CA GLY A 491 -6.34 -4.88 27.51
C GLY A 491 -4.87 -4.61 27.24
N PHE A 492 -4.54 -3.86 26.17
CA PHE A 492 -3.19 -3.56 25.72
C PHE A 492 -3.15 -2.29 24.86
N LEU A 493 -1.95 -1.75 24.61
CA LEU A 493 -1.73 -0.63 23.69
C LEU A 493 -1.41 -1.14 22.28
N GLY A 494 -1.97 -0.48 21.25
CA GLY A 494 -1.69 -0.79 19.84
C GLY A 494 -2.86 -1.38 19.05
N VAL A 495 -2.63 -1.65 17.77
CA VAL A 495 -3.65 -2.19 16.84
C VAL A 495 -3.74 -3.72 16.82
N THR A 496 -2.87 -4.42 17.54
CA THR A 496 -2.90 -5.89 17.72
C THR A 496 -2.52 -6.24 19.15
N PRO A 497 -2.87 -7.44 19.65
CA PRO A 497 -2.32 -7.96 20.90
C PRO A 497 -0.78 -7.94 20.92
N PRO A 498 -0.17 -7.91 22.12
CA PRO A 498 1.26 -8.15 22.30
C PRO A 498 1.68 -9.53 21.79
N ILE A 499 2.92 -9.66 21.34
CA ILE A 499 3.53 -10.96 20.99
C ILE A 499 3.95 -11.70 22.26
N ALA A 500 4.46 -10.98 23.27
CA ALA A 500 4.75 -11.53 24.58
C ALA A 500 4.56 -10.49 25.69
N THR A 501 3.97 -10.90 26.80
CA THR A 501 3.80 -10.11 28.03
C THR A 501 4.73 -10.54 29.17
N ALA A 502 5.63 -11.51 28.92
CA ALA A 502 6.66 -11.88 29.88
C ALA A 502 7.67 -10.74 30.09
N GLU A 503 8.24 -10.67 31.29
CA GLU A 503 9.40 -9.81 31.56
C GLU A 503 10.66 -10.32 30.86
N SER A 504 11.62 -9.42 30.65
CA SER A 504 12.93 -9.79 30.13
C SER A 504 13.74 -10.63 31.11
N ASN A 505 14.44 -11.64 30.59
CA ASN A 505 15.28 -12.55 31.37
C ASN A 505 16.61 -11.88 31.82
N GLU A 506 17.34 -12.52 32.74
CA GLU A 506 18.60 -11.97 33.29
C GLU A 506 19.64 -11.65 32.22
N ARG A 507 19.75 -12.44 31.15
CA ARG A 507 20.70 -12.16 30.06
C ARG A 507 20.29 -10.91 29.26
N GLU A 508 19.00 -10.69 29.05
CA GLU A 508 18.49 -9.45 28.46
C GLU A 508 18.72 -8.24 29.39
N LYS A 509 18.76 -8.42 30.72
CA LYS A 509 19.11 -7.38 31.71
C LYS A 509 20.59 -7.00 31.61
N GLU A 510 21.51 -7.96 31.64
CA GLU A 510 22.96 -7.75 31.42
C GLU A 510 23.25 -7.01 30.09
N VAL A 511 22.60 -7.46 29.01
CA VAL A 511 22.73 -6.89 27.66
C VAL A 511 22.16 -5.45 27.60
N THR A 512 21.20 -5.12 28.46
CA THR A 512 20.66 -3.75 28.59
C THR A 512 21.58 -2.82 29.39
N VAL A 513 22.27 -3.31 30.43
CA VAL A 513 23.28 -2.51 31.16
C VAL A 513 24.40 -2.08 30.22
N THR A 514 24.98 -3.04 29.49
CA THR A 514 26.07 -2.77 28.53
C THR A 514 25.64 -1.88 27.35
N LEU A 515 24.37 -1.93 26.95
CA LEU A 515 23.82 -0.97 25.98
C LEU A 515 23.85 0.46 26.54
N MET A 516 23.40 0.65 27.77
CA MET A 516 23.34 1.97 28.40
C MET A 516 24.73 2.53 28.74
N GLU A 517 25.73 1.69 28.96
CA GLU A 517 27.14 2.09 29.05
C GLU A 517 27.65 2.59 27.68
N GLU A 518 27.40 1.85 26.61
CA GLU A 518 27.82 2.25 25.26
C GLU A 518 27.13 3.54 24.79
N LEU A 519 25.83 3.71 25.05
CA LEU A 519 25.11 4.94 24.69
C LEU A 519 25.63 6.19 25.42
N ARG A 520 26.19 6.03 26.64
CA ARG A 520 26.91 7.11 27.34
C ARG A 520 28.29 7.34 26.72
N ARG A 521 29.05 6.28 26.41
CA ARG A 521 30.37 6.38 25.75
C ARG A 521 30.29 7.04 24.37
N GLN A 522 29.19 6.83 23.64
CA GLN A 522 28.89 7.46 22.35
C GLN A 522 28.27 8.87 22.49
N ASN A 523 28.33 9.47 23.69
CA ASN A 523 27.88 10.84 24.01
C ASN A 523 26.43 11.16 23.57
N THR A 524 25.50 10.20 23.73
CA THR A 524 24.11 10.40 23.27
C THR A 524 23.23 11.17 24.25
N PHE A 525 23.63 11.30 25.52
CA PHE A 525 22.89 12.02 26.57
C PHE A 525 23.50 13.42 26.76
N GLU A 526 22.67 14.44 27.00
CA GLU A 526 23.15 15.78 27.34
C GLU A 526 23.60 15.88 28.81
N SER A 527 24.36 16.92 29.14
CA SER A 527 24.73 17.22 30.53
C SER A 527 23.58 17.92 31.28
N GLU A 528 23.57 17.81 32.61
CA GLU A 528 22.61 18.57 33.43
C GLU A 528 22.71 20.09 33.21
N GLU A 529 23.90 20.60 32.92
CA GLU A 529 24.09 22.03 32.65
C GLU A 529 23.43 22.44 31.33
N GLU A 530 23.56 21.63 30.27
CA GLU A 530 22.87 21.85 29.00
C GLU A 530 21.36 21.74 29.17
N ALA A 531 20.86 20.72 29.88
CA ALA A 531 19.44 20.55 30.19
C ALA A 531 18.85 21.78 30.91
N ARG A 532 19.49 22.25 31.99
CA ARG A 532 19.07 23.47 32.71
C ARG A 532 19.12 24.71 31.81
N ARG A 533 20.11 24.81 30.92
CA ARG A 533 20.21 25.91 29.94
C ARG A 533 19.05 25.90 28.95
N ARG A 534 18.63 24.72 28.47
CA ARG A 534 17.44 24.54 27.62
C ARG A 534 16.14 24.94 28.33
N GLU A 535 15.96 24.55 29.59
CA GLU A 535 14.80 24.94 30.40
C GLU A 535 14.73 26.46 30.61
N LEU A 536 15.85 27.10 30.96
CA LEU A 536 15.93 28.56 31.11
C LEU A 536 15.61 29.30 29.81
N VAL A 537 16.15 28.84 28.68
CA VAL A 537 15.84 29.42 27.36
C VAL A 537 14.36 29.27 27.02
N LEU A 538 13.75 28.11 27.26
CA LEU A 538 12.32 27.89 27.04
C LEU A 538 11.45 28.78 27.94
N GLY A 539 11.82 28.99 29.20
CA GLY A 539 11.12 29.93 30.10
C GLY A 539 11.18 31.38 29.60
N ARG A 540 12.31 31.81 29.05
CA ARG A 540 12.48 33.14 28.43
C ARG A 540 11.63 33.29 27.16
N VAL A 541 11.65 32.29 26.27
CA VAL A 541 10.83 32.27 25.04
C VAL A 541 9.33 32.22 25.37
N ALA A 542 8.89 31.43 26.35
CA ALA A 542 7.50 31.40 26.81
C ALA A 542 7.02 32.77 27.31
N SER A 543 7.89 33.48 28.04
CA SER A 543 7.63 34.85 28.52
C SER A 543 7.57 35.86 27.37
N LEU A 544 8.43 35.71 26.36
CA LEU A 544 8.44 36.55 25.17
C LEU A 544 7.19 36.37 24.30
N VAL A 545 6.71 35.12 24.14
CA VAL A 545 5.45 34.84 23.40
C VAL A 545 4.24 35.51 24.05
N LYS A 546 4.15 35.53 25.39
CA LYS A 546 3.08 36.25 26.10
C LYS A 546 3.16 37.76 25.91
N LYS A 547 4.37 38.34 25.94
CA LYS A 547 4.59 39.76 25.61
C LYS A 547 4.17 40.08 24.17
N PHE A 548 4.56 39.24 23.21
CA PHE A 548 4.21 39.39 21.80
C PHE A 548 2.69 39.39 21.57
N VAL A 549 1.97 38.42 22.14
CA VAL A 549 0.50 38.36 22.07
C VAL A 549 -0.15 39.61 22.69
N HIS A 550 0.37 40.10 23.82
CA HIS A 550 -0.09 41.35 24.44
C HIS A 550 0.14 42.57 23.54
N THR A 551 1.35 42.79 23.04
CA THR A 551 1.69 43.89 22.12
C THR A 551 0.75 43.93 20.90
N VAL A 552 0.49 42.77 20.29
CA VAL A 552 -0.41 42.62 19.14
C VAL A 552 -1.88 42.83 19.51
N ALA A 553 -2.30 42.43 20.71
CA ALA A 553 -3.65 42.71 21.20
C ALA A 553 -3.88 44.23 21.40
N ILE A 554 -2.91 44.94 21.99
CA ILE A 554 -2.96 46.39 22.18
C ILE A 554 -2.97 47.13 20.83
N SER A 555 -2.10 46.75 19.88
CA SER A 555 -2.07 47.41 18.55
C SER A 555 -3.35 47.19 17.74
N ARG A 556 -4.08 46.10 18.01
CA ARG A 556 -5.40 45.78 17.44
C ARG A 556 -6.58 46.34 18.27
N GLY A 557 -6.31 47.23 19.23
CA GLY A 557 -7.32 47.99 19.97
C GLY A 557 -8.05 47.24 21.09
N LEU A 558 -7.50 46.12 21.57
CA LEU A 558 -8.02 45.46 22.78
C LEU A 558 -7.64 46.27 24.03
N SER A 559 -8.47 46.23 25.06
CA SER A 559 -8.15 46.86 26.35
C SER A 559 -7.04 46.12 27.08
N GLU A 560 -6.31 46.82 27.95
CA GLU A 560 -5.18 46.27 28.75
C GLU A 560 -5.53 44.94 29.45
N ALA A 561 -6.72 44.84 30.03
CA ALA A 561 -7.21 43.61 30.66
C ALA A 561 -7.48 42.48 29.66
N ALA A 562 -7.97 42.79 28.45
CA ALA A 562 -8.22 41.82 27.39
C ALA A 562 -6.92 41.37 26.70
N ALA A 563 -5.95 42.28 26.53
CA ALA A 563 -4.61 41.98 26.04
C ALA A 563 -3.83 41.09 27.03
N THR A 564 -3.89 41.40 28.32
CA THR A 564 -3.32 40.55 29.38
C THR A 564 -4.02 39.18 29.42
N ALA A 565 -5.34 39.12 29.30
CA ALA A 565 -6.10 37.88 29.28
C ALA A 565 -5.98 37.07 27.97
N ALA A 566 -5.38 37.62 26.91
CA ALA A 566 -5.16 36.91 25.65
C ALA A 566 -4.17 35.73 25.80
N GLY A 567 -3.21 35.85 26.73
CA GLY A 567 -2.28 34.78 27.11
C GLY A 567 -1.24 34.47 26.04
N GLY A 568 -1.09 33.20 25.69
CA GLY A 568 -0.08 32.70 24.74
C GLY A 568 0.78 31.62 25.39
N LYS A 569 1.09 30.54 24.66
CA LYS A 569 1.73 29.35 25.23
C LYS A 569 2.68 28.70 24.24
N ILE A 570 3.80 28.16 24.72
CA ILE A 570 4.69 27.31 23.91
C ILE A 570 4.48 25.83 24.20
N PHE A 571 4.67 24.99 23.18
CA PHE A 571 4.70 23.54 23.28
C PHE A 571 5.96 23.02 22.59
N THR A 572 6.82 22.30 23.30
CA THR A 572 7.94 21.61 22.66
C THR A 572 7.47 20.32 22.00
N PHE A 573 8.10 19.94 20.90
CA PHE A 573 7.81 18.69 20.19
C PHE A 573 9.11 17.96 19.79
N GLY A 574 9.01 16.99 18.88
CA GLY A 574 10.16 16.35 18.25
C GLY A 574 11.14 15.71 19.24
N SER A 575 12.45 15.85 18.99
CA SER A 575 13.44 15.01 19.69
C SER A 575 13.60 15.38 21.17
N TYR A 576 13.50 16.67 21.50
CA TYR A 576 13.56 17.20 22.86
C TYR A 576 12.35 16.76 23.70
N ARG A 577 11.12 16.95 23.20
CA ARG A 577 9.89 16.54 23.91
C ARG A 577 9.79 15.04 24.13
N LEU A 578 10.28 14.23 23.18
CA LEU A 578 10.39 12.78 23.36
C LEU A 578 11.42 12.40 24.46
N GLY A 579 12.38 13.27 24.78
CA GLY A 579 13.47 13.01 25.72
C GLY A 579 14.58 12.14 25.13
N VAL A 580 14.80 12.24 23.81
CA VAL A 580 15.79 11.44 23.03
C VAL A 580 16.77 12.29 22.23
N HIS A 581 16.83 13.59 22.51
CA HIS A 581 17.87 14.51 22.05
C HIS A 581 19.22 14.20 22.72
N GLY A 582 20.30 14.63 22.07
CA GLY A 582 21.66 14.61 22.61
C GLY A 582 22.30 16.00 22.60
N PRO A 583 23.57 16.13 23.02
CA PRO A 583 24.30 17.40 23.05
C PRO A 583 24.22 18.14 21.71
N GLY A 584 23.96 19.45 21.76
CA GLY A 584 23.88 20.30 20.57
C GLY A 584 22.66 20.08 19.66
N SER A 585 21.68 19.26 20.06
CA SER A 585 20.42 19.14 19.33
C SER A 585 19.61 20.45 19.36
N ASP A 586 18.71 20.61 18.40
CA ASP A 586 17.68 21.65 18.35
C ASP A 586 16.56 21.45 19.38
N ILE A 587 15.77 22.51 19.61
CA ILE A 587 14.47 22.43 20.29
C ILE A 587 13.35 22.85 19.33
N ASP A 588 12.72 21.84 18.73
CA ASP A 588 11.41 21.89 18.11
C ASP A 588 10.37 22.58 19.04
N THR A 589 9.95 23.81 18.73
CA THR A 589 9.10 24.64 19.61
C THR A 589 7.93 25.26 18.85
N LEU A 590 6.70 25.09 19.35
CA LEU A 590 5.47 25.63 18.75
C LEU A 590 4.89 26.75 19.62
N CYS A 591 4.83 27.96 19.07
CA CYS A 591 4.14 29.11 19.65
C CYS A 591 2.64 29.06 19.31
N VAL A 592 1.78 28.92 20.32
CA VAL A 592 0.33 28.87 20.20
C VAL A 592 -0.28 30.19 20.67
N VAL A 593 -1.00 30.85 19.76
CA VAL A 593 -1.49 32.23 19.92
C VAL A 593 -2.98 32.36 19.57
N PRO A 594 -3.71 33.35 20.13
CA PRO A 594 -5.14 33.50 19.92
C PRO A 594 -5.48 34.08 18.54
N LYS A 595 -6.75 33.97 18.15
CA LYS A 595 -7.28 34.25 16.79
C LYS A 595 -6.99 35.65 16.23
N HIS A 596 -6.67 36.61 17.09
CA HIS A 596 -6.38 38.00 16.70
C HIS A 596 -4.91 38.22 16.31
N VAL A 597 -3.98 37.31 16.64
CA VAL A 597 -2.57 37.38 16.25
C VAL A 597 -2.38 36.67 14.91
N SER A 598 -1.94 37.36 13.86
CA SER A 598 -1.69 36.80 12.53
C SER A 598 -0.31 36.12 12.45
N ARG A 599 -0.04 35.46 11.31
CA ARG A 599 1.28 34.89 11.03
C ARG A 599 2.28 35.98 10.61
N ASP A 600 1.78 37.06 10.06
CA ASP A 600 2.56 38.21 9.62
C ASP A 600 3.11 38.92 10.87
N ASP A 601 2.28 39.11 11.90
CA ASP A 601 2.72 39.56 13.24
C ASP A 601 3.88 38.71 13.82
N PHE A 602 3.94 37.41 13.53
CA PHE A 602 4.99 36.50 14.02
C PHE A 602 6.36 36.77 13.36
N PHE A 603 6.39 37.29 12.14
CA PHE A 603 7.64 37.69 11.47
C PHE A 603 7.91 39.20 11.63
N GLU A 604 6.88 40.04 11.62
CA GLU A 604 7.02 41.51 11.70
C GLU A 604 7.19 42.04 13.13
N VAL A 605 6.75 41.30 14.16
CA VAL A 605 6.83 41.72 15.58
C VAL A 605 7.62 40.72 16.43
N PHE A 606 7.32 39.42 16.35
CA PHE A 606 8.01 38.43 17.20
C PHE A 606 9.45 38.15 16.78
N GLU A 607 9.81 38.24 15.50
CA GLU A 607 11.20 38.08 15.05
C GLU A 607 12.11 39.24 15.53
N PRO A 608 11.75 40.54 15.39
CA PRO A 608 12.50 41.62 16.04
C PRO A 608 12.58 41.47 17.56
N MET A 609 11.48 41.09 18.22
CA MET A 609 11.48 40.83 19.68
C MET A 609 12.40 39.67 20.10
N LEU A 610 12.71 38.72 19.20
CA LEU A 610 13.72 37.70 19.41
C LEU A 610 15.14 38.26 19.22
N MET A 611 15.37 39.12 18.24
CA MET A 611 16.68 39.76 18.02
C MET A 611 17.09 40.65 19.21
N GLU A 612 16.13 41.29 19.87
CA GLU A 612 16.35 42.08 21.10
C GLU A 612 16.56 41.24 22.38
N LEU A 613 16.34 39.92 22.32
CA LEU A 613 16.45 39.06 23.51
C LEU A 613 17.92 38.81 23.86
N GLU A 614 18.32 39.18 25.09
CA GLU A 614 19.69 39.03 25.58
C GLU A 614 20.24 37.59 25.37
N GLY A 615 21.47 37.51 24.84
CA GLY A 615 22.15 36.24 24.59
C GLY A 615 21.68 35.48 23.35
N VAL A 616 20.85 36.09 22.50
CA VAL A 616 20.62 35.62 21.14
C VAL A 616 21.83 35.95 20.26
N THR A 617 22.22 35.01 19.38
CA THR A 617 23.37 35.16 18.47
C THR A 617 23.01 35.04 16.99
N GLU A 618 21.93 34.31 16.68
CA GLU A 618 21.45 34.04 15.32
C GLU A 618 19.91 34.07 15.35
N VAL A 619 19.28 34.74 14.38
CA VAL A 619 17.82 34.72 14.11
C VAL A 619 17.61 34.75 12.60
N SER A 620 16.69 33.93 12.08
CA SER A 620 16.31 33.93 10.67
C SER A 620 14.90 33.36 10.46
N GLY A 621 13.97 34.22 10.03
CA GLY A 621 12.65 33.85 9.54
C GLY A 621 12.66 33.27 8.13
N VAL A 622 11.84 32.24 7.93
CA VAL A 622 11.56 31.63 6.61
C VAL A 622 10.03 31.54 6.44
N PRO A 623 9.35 32.65 6.06
CA PRO A 623 7.89 32.71 5.98
C PRO A 623 7.29 31.84 4.87
N ASP A 624 8.04 31.62 3.78
CA ASP A 624 7.61 30.84 2.60
C ASP A 624 7.87 29.33 2.73
N ALA A 625 8.39 28.86 3.87
CA ALA A 625 8.61 27.44 4.10
C ALA A 625 7.29 26.64 4.14
N TYR A 626 7.37 25.35 3.78
CA TYR A 626 6.22 24.43 3.80
C TYR A 626 5.54 24.35 5.19
N VAL A 627 6.31 24.59 6.26
CA VAL A 627 5.79 25.05 7.54
C VAL A 627 6.58 26.31 7.89
N PRO A 628 5.95 27.51 7.96
CA PRO A 628 6.66 28.75 8.26
C PRO A 628 7.32 28.72 9.63
N ILE A 629 8.56 29.17 9.69
CA ILE A 629 9.47 28.93 10.82
C ILE A 629 10.39 30.14 11.05
N ILE A 630 10.71 30.41 12.31
CA ILE A 630 11.88 31.22 12.70
C ILE A 630 12.91 30.28 13.29
N LYS A 631 14.15 30.32 12.79
CA LYS A 631 15.29 29.66 13.43
C LYS A 631 15.99 30.68 14.32
N ALA A 632 16.30 30.29 15.56
CA ALA A 632 16.99 31.16 16.51
C ALA A 632 18.05 30.38 17.30
N LYS A 633 19.09 31.07 17.75
CA LYS A 633 20.11 30.50 18.63
C LYS A 633 20.27 31.39 19.86
N ILE A 634 19.90 30.84 21.01
CA ILE A 634 19.68 31.57 22.26
C ILE A 634 20.56 30.93 23.33
N SER A 635 21.52 31.68 23.85
CA SER A 635 22.49 31.20 24.84
C SER A 635 23.25 29.93 24.37
N GLY A 636 23.54 29.87 23.07
CA GLY A 636 24.18 28.73 22.39
C GLY A 636 23.25 27.58 22.01
N ILE A 637 22.00 27.55 22.50
CA ILE A 637 21.00 26.53 22.18
C ILE A 637 20.28 26.89 20.86
N PRO A 638 20.23 26.01 19.84
CA PRO A 638 19.41 26.22 18.66
C PRO A 638 17.93 25.86 18.92
N LEU A 639 17.01 26.67 18.38
CA LEU A 639 15.56 26.50 18.44
C LEU A 639 14.92 26.70 17.08
N ASP A 640 13.96 25.82 16.77
CA ASP A 640 13.14 25.85 15.56
C ASP A 640 11.71 26.24 15.98
N LEU A 641 11.35 27.50 15.74
CA LEU A 641 10.12 28.14 16.25
C LEU A 641 9.02 28.17 15.17
N LEU A 642 7.98 27.36 15.38
CA LEU A 642 6.75 27.34 14.58
C LEU A 642 5.64 28.18 15.21
N MET A 643 4.64 28.56 14.42
CA MET A 643 3.46 29.31 14.89
C MET A 643 2.14 28.64 14.50
N ALA A 644 1.24 28.52 15.48
CA ALA A 644 -0.16 28.13 15.27
C ALA A 644 -1.12 29.11 15.95
N ARG A 645 -1.92 29.79 15.12
CA ARG A 645 -3.07 30.58 15.55
C ARG A 645 -4.27 29.67 15.77
N LEU A 646 -4.87 29.67 16.96
CA LEU A 646 -6.11 28.95 17.24
C LEU A 646 -7.33 29.85 17.11
N ALA A 647 -8.51 29.27 16.85
CA ALA A 647 -9.79 29.98 16.73
C ALA A 647 -10.35 30.52 18.09
N LEU A 648 -9.50 30.63 19.11
CA LEU A 648 -9.85 31.05 20.47
C LEU A 648 -9.57 32.55 20.68
N SER A 649 -10.35 33.22 21.53
CA SER A 649 -10.10 34.64 21.88
C SER A 649 -8.89 34.83 22.80
N SER A 650 -8.54 33.79 23.57
CA SER A 650 -7.41 33.73 24.50
C SER A 650 -6.86 32.30 24.54
N ILE A 651 -5.63 32.12 25.03
CA ILE A 651 -4.93 30.83 25.14
C ILE A 651 -4.75 30.45 26.62
N PRO A 652 -5.50 29.45 27.14
CA PRO A 652 -5.37 29.00 28.54
C PRO A 652 -4.03 28.34 28.87
N GLU A 653 -3.57 28.49 30.11
CA GLU A 653 -2.35 27.84 30.62
C GLU A 653 -2.46 26.31 30.66
N ASP A 654 -3.66 25.77 30.91
CA ASP A 654 -3.99 24.34 30.95
C ASP A 654 -4.27 23.73 29.57
N LEU A 655 -4.29 24.55 28.49
CA LEU A 655 -4.62 24.11 27.13
C LEU A 655 -3.82 22.86 26.73
N SER A 656 -4.55 21.82 26.31
CA SER A 656 -4.01 20.60 25.71
C SER A 656 -4.35 20.54 24.23
N LEU A 657 -3.36 20.27 23.38
CA LEU A 657 -3.54 20.17 21.92
C LEU A 657 -4.17 18.84 21.48
N ARG A 658 -4.59 17.97 22.41
CA ARG A 658 -5.14 16.65 22.13
C ARG A 658 -6.51 16.71 21.43
N ASP A 659 -7.33 17.72 21.72
CA ASP A 659 -8.67 17.84 21.13
C ASP A 659 -8.61 18.22 19.64
N ASP A 660 -9.16 17.36 18.80
CA ASP A 660 -9.24 17.56 17.35
C ASP A 660 -10.16 18.70 16.95
N THR A 661 -11.10 19.12 17.81
CA THR A 661 -11.97 20.27 17.51
C THR A 661 -11.19 21.58 17.46
N LEU A 662 -10.00 21.65 18.07
CA LEU A 662 -9.07 22.79 17.96
C LEU A 662 -8.59 23.03 16.52
N LEU A 663 -8.65 22.02 15.64
CA LEU A 663 -8.26 22.13 14.24
C LEU A 663 -9.34 22.79 13.36
N ARG A 664 -10.54 23.05 13.89
CA ARG A 664 -11.64 23.70 13.15
C ARG A 664 -11.31 25.15 12.80
N ASN A 665 -11.62 25.53 11.56
CA ASN A 665 -11.44 26.87 11.01
C ASN A 665 -9.99 27.38 11.02
N LEU A 666 -9.00 26.47 11.06
CA LEU A 666 -7.58 26.82 10.95
C LEU A 666 -7.11 26.73 9.49
N ASP A 667 -6.14 27.59 9.11
CA ASP A 667 -5.41 27.44 7.85
C ASP A 667 -4.48 26.23 7.89
N GLU A 668 -4.22 25.61 6.73
CA GLU A 668 -3.39 24.39 6.63
C GLU A 668 -2.00 24.54 7.27
N ARG A 669 -1.41 25.75 7.23
CA ARG A 669 -0.10 26.02 7.81
C ARG A 669 -0.16 25.95 9.35
N CYS A 670 -1.26 26.37 9.98
CA CYS A 670 -1.52 26.14 11.41
C CYS A 670 -1.75 24.64 11.71
N VAL A 671 -2.52 23.92 10.90
CA VAL A 671 -2.77 22.47 11.08
C VAL A 671 -1.44 21.68 11.00
N ARG A 672 -0.58 22.00 10.03
CA ARG A 672 0.77 21.42 9.90
C ARG A 672 1.64 21.72 11.13
N SER A 673 1.64 22.96 11.61
CA SER A 673 2.41 23.37 12.79
C SER A 673 1.97 22.64 14.07
N LEU A 674 0.65 22.47 14.27
CA LEU A 674 0.08 21.70 15.39
C LEU A 674 0.41 20.20 15.32
N GLY A 675 0.59 19.66 14.11
CA GLY A 675 0.87 18.25 13.86
C GLY A 675 2.10 17.72 14.60
N GLY A 676 3.21 18.47 14.63
CA GLY A 676 4.45 18.05 15.31
C GLY A 676 4.24 17.80 16.80
N SER A 677 3.59 18.74 17.49
CA SER A 677 3.24 18.60 18.91
C SER A 677 2.25 17.47 19.16
N ARG A 678 1.16 17.41 18.38
CA ARG A 678 0.10 16.40 18.53
C ARG A 678 0.61 14.97 18.33
N VAL A 679 1.44 14.74 17.30
CA VAL A 679 2.04 13.42 17.03
C VAL A 679 3.01 13.01 18.14
N THR A 680 3.85 13.92 18.61
CA THR A 680 4.82 13.64 19.67
C THR A 680 4.13 13.21 20.97
N ASP A 681 3.09 13.94 21.36
CA ASP A 681 2.33 13.68 22.58
C ASP A 681 1.50 12.38 22.49
N GLU A 682 0.95 12.03 21.32
CA GLU A 682 0.26 10.74 21.12
C GLU A 682 1.24 9.55 21.15
N ILE A 683 2.47 9.68 20.60
CA ILE A 683 3.49 8.62 20.70
C ILE A 683 3.80 8.31 22.18
N LEU A 684 3.96 9.32 23.02
CA LEU A 684 4.22 9.15 24.46
C LEU A 684 3.05 8.53 25.23
N ARG A 685 1.80 8.66 24.74
CA ARG A 685 0.60 8.00 25.30
C ARG A 685 0.43 6.55 24.83
N LEU A 686 1.03 6.19 23.70
CA LEU A 686 0.83 4.91 23.02
C LEU A 686 1.96 3.89 23.29
N VAL A 687 2.90 4.21 24.18
CA VAL A 687 3.94 3.30 24.68
C VAL A 687 3.68 2.89 26.14
N PRO A 688 3.87 1.61 26.51
CA PRO A 688 3.58 1.13 27.87
C PRO A 688 4.63 1.56 28.90
N ASN A 689 5.89 1.79 28.48
CA ASN A 689 6.95 2.33 29.32
C ASN A 689 7.74 3.39 28.53
N VAL A 690 7.60 4.64 28.94
CA VAL A 690 8.23 5.81 28.27
C VAL A 690 9.75 5.77 28.37
N GLN A 691 10.33 5.25 29.47
CA GLN A 691 11.77 5.23 29.66
C GLN A 691 12.43 4.15 28.80
N VAL A 692 11.87 2.93 28.78
CA VAL A 692 12.31 1.86 27.87
C VAL A 692 12.23 2.33 26.41
N PHE A 693 11.13 2.97 26.03
CA PHE A 693 10.97 3.58 24.71
C PHE A 693 12.07 4.60 24.38
N ARG A 694 12.40 5.51 25.31
CA ARG A 694 13.48 6.51 25.14
C ARG A 694 14.83 5.85 24.91
N ASP A 695 15.19 4.88 25.74
CA ASP A 695 16.51 4.26 25.73
C ASP A 695 16.71 3.41 24.46
N SER A 696 15.69 2.65 24.04
CA SER A 696 15.69 1.97 22.74
C SER A 696 15.73 2.96 21.57
N LEU A 697 15.00 4.07 21.63
CA LEU A 697 15.00 5.07 20.56
C LEU A 697 16.33 5.84 20.46
N ARG A 698 17.03 6.07 21.57
CA ARG A 698 18.42 6.59 21.56
C ARG A 698 19.36 5.63 20.81
N CYS A 699 19.26 4.33 21.07
CA CYS A 699 19.99 3.30 20.31
C CYS A 699 19.66 3.31 18.81
N ILE A 700 18.37 3.27 18.44
CA ILE A 700 17.97 3.23 17.03
C ILE A 700 18.33 4.52 16.29
N LYS A 701 18.25 5.70 16.93
CA LYS A 701 18.73 6.97 16.35
C LYS A 701 20.23 6.95 16.07
N LEU A 702 21.05 6.58 17.05
CA LEU A 702 22.51 6.51 16.89
C LEU A 702 22.91 5.52 15.79
N TRP A 703 22.29 4.34 15.78
CA TRP A 703 22.47 3.33 14.73
C TRP A 703 22.11 3.89 13.35
N ALA A 704 20.89 4.39 13.15
CA ALA A 704 20.44 4.90 11.84
C ALA A 704 21.31 6.06 11.32
N GLN A 705 21.82 6.91 12.21
CA GLN A 705 22.79 7.96 11.88
C GLN A 705 24.15 7.37 11.46
N ARG A 706 24.72 6.44 12.24
CA ARG A 706 26.01 5.79 11.94
C ARG A 706 25.98 4.96 10.66
N ARG A 707 24.85 4.33 10.35
CA ARG A 707 24.62 3.52 9.13
C ARG A 707 24.17 4.34 7.91
N ALA A 708 24.12 5.68 8.00
CA ALA A 708 23.71 6.59 6.92
C ALA A 708 22.29 6.36 6.36
N ILE A 709 21.32 6.06 7.23
CA ILE A 709 19.91 5.84 6.87
C ILE A 709 18.93 6.74 7.66
N TYR A 710 19.39 7.93 8.04
CA TYR A 710 18.62 8.94 8.78
C TYR A 710 18.51 10.24 7.97
N SER A 711 17.61 10.30 6.98
CA SER A 711 17.25 11.53 6.26
C SER A 711 15.97 11.35 5.45
N ASN A 712 14.89 12.06 5.82
CA ASN A 712 13.61 12.00 5.11
C ASN A 712 13.66 12.67 3.72
N VAL A 713 14.53 13.66 3.51
CA VAL A 713 14.67 14.36 2.21
C VAL A 713 15.24 13.39 1.16
N ASN A 714 16.29 12.65 1.53
CA ASN A 714 16.96 11.68 0.66
C ASN A 714 16.26 10.31 0.59
N GLY A 715 15.04 10.17 1.12
CA GLY A 715 14.21 8.96 0.99
C GLY A 715 14.39 7.90 2.06
N PHE A 716 15.14 8.17 3.13
CA PHE A 716 15.23 7.31 4.31
C PHE A 716 14.23 7.74 5.40
N LEU A 717 14.27 7.10 6.58
CA LEU A 717 13.41 7.47 7.70
C LEU A 717 13.90 8.72 8.43
N GLY A 718 12.97 9.64 8.72
CA GLY A 718 13.17 10.76 9.65
C GLY A 718 12.93 10.37 11.11
N GLY A 719 13.28 11.26 12.04
CA GLY A 719 13.23 10.98 13.49
C GLY A 719 11.87 10.52 14.03
N VAL A 720 10.77 11.10 13.54
CA VAL A 720 9.40 10.70 13.95
C VAL A 720 9.02 9.30 13.44
N ALA A 721 9.50 8.90 12.26
CA ALA A 721 9.26 7.56 11.73
C ALA A 721 10.03 6.50 12.55
N TRP A 722 11.29 6.76 12.89
CA TRP A 722 12.07 5.93 13.82
C TRP A 722 11.39 5.82 15.20
N ALA A 723 10.88 6.93 15.73
CA ALA A 723 10.12 6.93 16.98
C ALA A 723 8.88 6.02 16.91
N MET A 724 8.10 6.10 15.82
CA MET A 724 6.91 5.27 15.65
C MET A 724 7.24 3.78 15.45
N LEU A 725 8.35 3.43 14.80
CA LEU A 725 8.82 2.03 14.75
C LEU A 725 9.15 1.49 16.14
N VAL A 726 9.94 2.22 16.94
CA VAL A 726 10.32 1.78 18.29
C VAL A 726 9.09 1.68 19.20
N ALA A 727 8.20 2.68 19.16
CA ALA A 727 6.94 2.65 19.89
C ALA A 727 6.08 1.43 19.54
N ARG A 728 6.05 1.00 18.27
CA ARG A 728 5.32 -0.20 17.86
C ARG A 728 5.91 -1.48 18.45
N ILE A 729 7.23 -1.57 18.59
CA ILE A 729 7.87 -2.73 19.26
C ILE A 729 7.57 -2.72 20.76
N CYS A 730 7.57 -1.55 21.42
CA CYS A 730 7.18 -1.43 22.82
C CYS A 730 5.73 -1.90 23.06
N GLN A 731 4.79 -1.62 22.15
CA GLN A 731 3.42 -2.17 22.21
C GLN A 731 3.37 -3.70 22.11
N LEU A 732 4.23 -4.30 21.29
CA LEU A 732 4.26 -5.75 21.07
C LEU A 732 4.95 -6.52 22.21
N TYR A 733 5.74 -5.84 23.06
CA TYR A 733 6.46 -6.40 24.20
C TYR A 733 6.40 -5.46 25.41
N PRO A 734 5.23 -5.26 26.04
CA PRO A 734 5.01 -4.18 27.00
C PRO A 734 5.85 -4.25 28.28
N ASN A 735 6.32 -5.43 28.65
CA ASN A 735 7.09 -5.69 29.88
C ASN A 735 8.59 -5.98 29.59
N ALA A 736 9.03 -5.81 28.34
CA ALA A 736 10.44 -5.97 27.97
C ALA A 736 11.24 -4.68 28.20
N ILE A 737 12.55 -4.84 28.39
CA ILE A 737 13.50 -3.73 28.64
C ILE A 737 14.28 -3.34 27.37
N ALA A 738 15.04 -2.23 27.44
CA ALA A 738 15.54 -1.55 26.25
C ALA A 738 16.41 -2.41 25.31
N GLY A 739 17.29 -3.29 25.84
CA GLY A 739 18.11 -4.20 25.02
C GLY A 739 17.28 -5.28 24.32
N ALA A 740 16.25 -5.82 24.99
CA ALA A 740 15.32 -6.77 24.40
C ALA A 740 14.46 -6.12 23.32
N ILE A 741 13.95 -4.90 23.56
CA ILE A 741 13.23 -4.11 22.54
C ILE A 741 14.11 -3.85 21.31
N VAL A 742 15.40 -3.51 21.48
CA VAL A 742 16.35 -3.30 20.36
C VAL A 742 16.58 -4.60 19.56
N SER A 743 16.67 -5.76 20.21
CA SER A 743 16.73 -7.06 19.52
C SER A 743 15.46 -7.35 18.71
N ARG A 744 14.29 -7.27 19.35
CA ARG A 744 13.01 -7.54 18.67
C ARG A 744 12.73 -6.53 17.56
N PHE A 745 13.21 -5.28 17.69
CA PHE A 745 13.12 -4.26 16.65
C PHE A 745 13.77 -4.70 15.34
N PHE A 746 15.05 -5.10 15.34
CA PHE A 746 15.72 -5.46 14.09
C PHE A 746 15.13 -6.72 13.45
N ILE A 747 14.82 -7.74 14.25
CA ILE A 747 14.20 -8.99 13.77
C ILE A 747 12.82 -8.72 13.14
N ILE A 748 12.00 -7.87 13.77
CA ILE A 748 10.63 -7.57 13.28
C ILE A 748 10.67 -6.62 12.10
N MET A 749 11.52 -5.58 12.09
CA MET A 749 11.61 -4.64 10.98
C MET A 749 12.22 -5.26 9.71
N TYR A 750 13.16 -6.20 9.87
CA TYR A 750 13.65 -7.02 8.75
C TYR A 750 12.56 -7.96 8.18
N ARG A 751 11.70 -8.53 9.03
CA ARG A 751 10.63 -9.46 8.63
C ARG A 751 9.28 -8.79 8.36
N TRP A 752 9.20 -7.46 8.43
CA TRP A 752 7.93 -6.75 8.26
C TRP A 752 7.45 -6.85 6.81
N SER A 753 6.18 -7.18 6.62
CA SER A 753 5.58 -7.43 5.30
C SER A 753 5.21 -6.12 4.58
N TRP A 754 6.22 -5.30 4.28
CA TRP A 754 6.07 -4.07 3.50
C TRP A 754 5.36 -4.36 2.15
N PRO A 755 4.37 -3.55 1.72
CA PRO A 755 3.99 -2.23 2.23
C PRO A 755 2.85 -2.24 3.29
N GLN A 756 2.67 -3.29 4.10
CA GLN A 756 1.73 -3.21 5.23
C GLN A 756 2.11 -2.07 6.19
N PRO A 757 1.15 -1.25 6.67
CA PRO A 757 1.46 -0.06 7.43
C PRO A 757 1.79 -0.34 8.91
N VAL A 758 2.76 0.39 9.43
CA VAL A 758 2.98 0.50 10.87
C VAL A 758 2.01 1.52 11.45
N LEU A 759 1.06 1.04 12.26
CA LEU A 759 0.07 1.83 12.99
C LEU A 759 0.29 1.70 14.51
N LEU A 760 0.24 2.83 15.24
CA LEU A 760 0.29 2.84 16.71
C LEU A 760 -1.09 2.83 17.39
N LYS A 761 -2.12 3.25 16.68
CA LYS A 761 -3.54 3.17 17.05
C LYS A 761 -4.38 3.03 15.78
N GLN A 762 -5.67 2.72 15.92
CA GLN A 762 -6.56 2.74 14.77
C GLN A 762 -6.66 4.17 14.21
N ILE A 763 -6.83 4.29 12.90
CA ILE A 763 -6.99 5.58 12.23
C ILE A 763 -8.39 6.09 12.52
N GLU A 764 -8.48 7.20 13.26
CA GLU A 764 -9.73 7.83 13.67
C GLU A 764 -10.25 8.79 12.59
N GLU A 765 -11.56 8.78 12.35
CA GLU A 765 -12.23 9.86 11.62
C GLU A 765 -12.39 11.07 12.54
N GLY A 766 -11.96 12.24 12.05
CA GLY A 766 -11.97 13.49 12.82
C GLY A 766 -12.85 14.57 12.19
N PRO A 767 -12.95 15.76 12.83
CA PRO A 767 -14.02 16.71 12.62
C PRO A 767 -13.92 17.59 11.35
N LEU A 768 -13.02 17.29 10.42
CA LEU A 768 -12.76 18.06 9.18
C LEU A 768 -12.74 17.16 7.93
N GLN A 769 -13.10 17.71 6.78
CA GLN A 769 -12.98 17.06 5.47
C GLN A 769 -11.55 17.19 4.90
N VAL A 770 -10.53 16.81 5.68
CA VAL A 770 -9.12 16.77 5.27
C VAL A 770 -8.70 15.36 4.87
N ARG A 771 -7.73 15.23 3.96
CA ARG A 771 -7.17 13.93 3.58
C ARG A 771 -6.47 13.27 4.77
N VAL A 772 -6.94 12.08 5.12
CA VAL A 772 -6.30 11.15 6.07
C VAL A 772 -5.67 10.02 5.25
N TRP A 773 -4.50 9.50 5.65
CA TRP A 773 -3.80 8.44 4.92
C TRP A 773 -4.70 7.20 4.77
N ASN A 774 -5.02 6.86 3.52
CA ASN A 774 -5.88 5.72 3.23
C ASN A 774 -5.54 5.13 1.85
N PRO A 775 -4.79 4.01 1.78
CA PRO A 775 -4.38 3.40 0.51
C PRO A 775 -5.55 2.72 -0.23
N LYS A 776 -6.71 2.51 0.43
CA LYS A 776 -7.92 2.06 -0.27
C LYS A 776 -8.46 3.19 -1.16
N LEU A 777 -8.49 4.42 -0.65
CA LEU A 777 -9.05 5.59 -1.33
C LEU A 777 -8.05 6.34 -2.24
N TYR A 778 -6.82 6.56 -1.78
CA TYR A 778 -5.86 7.45 -2.44
C TYR A 778 -4.71 6.67 -3.10
N PRO A 779 -4.54 6.71 -4.43
CA PRO A 779 -3.47 5.98 -5.12
C PRO A 779 -2.06 6.37 -4.66
N ALA A 780 -1.82 7.65 -4.35
CA ALA A 780 -0.56 8.12 -3.78
C ALA A 780 -0.26 7.52 -2.38
N ASP A 781 -1.28 7.21 -1.59
CA ASP A 781 -1.10 6.53 -0.29
C ASP A 781 -0.78 5.05 -0.45
N ARG A 782 -1.18 4.45 -1.58
CA ARG A 782 -0.95 3.05 -1.95
C ARG A 782 0.44 2.80 -2.53
N SER A 783 1.07 3.81 -3.15
CA SER A 783 2.44 3.72 -3.66
C SER A 783 3.53 3.90 -2.58
N HIS A 784 3.15 4.20 -1.33
CA HIS A 784 4.09 4.25 -0.21
C HIS A 784 4.71 2.88 0.08
N ARG A 785 6.03 2.77 -0.06
CA ARG A 785 6.78 1.50 0.04
C ARG A 785 6.93 0.95 1.47
N MET A 786 7.18 1.84 2.44
CA MET A 786 7.32 1.48 3.85
C MET A 786 6.45 2.40 4.72
N PRO A 787 5.11 2.30 4.66
CA PRO A 787 4.23 3.29 5.28
C PRO A 787 4.23 3.20 6.81
N ILE A 788 4.59 4.31 7.46
CA ILE A 788 4.61 4.46 8.92
C ILE A 788 3.76 5.68 9.26
N ILE A 789 2.63 5.45 9.95
CA ILE A 789 1.50 6.37 9.96
C ILE A 789 1.40 7.12 11.30
N THR A 790 1.24 8.44 11.22
CA THR A 790 1.16 9.30 12.41
C THR A 790 -0.11 9.04 13.22
N PRO A 791 -0.03 8.84 14.56
CA PRO A 791 -1.19 8.49 15.39
C PRO A 791 -2.18 9.62 15.62
N ALA A 792 -1.76 10.89 15.50
CA ALA A 792 -2.66 12.03 15.67
C ALA A 792 -3.41 12.34 14.36
N TYR A 793 -4.68 12.71 14.48
CA TYR A 793 -5.49 13.17 13.34
C TYR A 793 -5.03 14.57 12.84
N PRO A 794 -5.06 14.83 11.51
CA PRO A 794 -5.25 13.85 10.44
C PRO A 794 -4.02 12.95 10.29
N ALA A 795 -4.24 11.64 10.26
CA ALA A 795 -3.15 10.66 10.15
C ALA A 795 -2.49 10.74 8.76
N MET A 796 -1.16 10.73 8.70
CA MET A 796 -0.37 10.89 7.49
C MET A 796 0.79 9.89 7.44
N CYS A 797 1.28 9.57 6.24
CA CYS A 797 2.47 8.75 6.08
C CYS A 797 3.75 9.57 6.30
N SER A 798 4.50 9.24 7.35
CA SER A 798 5.78 9.88 7.69
C SER A 798 6.95 9.47 6.78
N THR A 799 6.71 8.53 5.86
CA THR A 799 7.71 7.86 5.00
C THR A 799 7.31 7.82 3.52
N HIS A 800 6.49 8.77 3.07
CA HIS A 800 6.08 8.92 1.67
C HIS A 800 7.25 9.12 0.68
N ASN A 801 8.43 9.49 1.18
CA ASN A 801 9.64 9.67 0.37
C ASN A 801 10.44 8.37 0.12
N VAL A 802 10.06 7.21 0.70
CA VAL A 802 10.83 5.97 0.53
C VAL A 802 10.74 5.43 -0.90
N THR A 803 11.89 5.21 -1.53
CA THR A 803 12.10 4.70 -2.91
C THR A 803 12.41 3.19 -2.92
N ALA A 804 12.59 2.57 -4.09
CA ALA A 804 12.93 1.15 -4.15
C ALA A 804 14.34 0.89 -3.56
N SER A 805 15.30 1.74 -3.92
CA SER A 805 16.68 1.63 -3.47
C SER A 805 16.81 1.84 -1.97
N THR A 806 16.18 2.89 -1.44
CA THR A 806 16.22 3.22 -0.01
C THR A 806 15.50 2.17 0.84
N GLN A 807 14.39 1.59 0.35
CA GLN A 807 13.77 0.40 0.94
C GLN A 807 14.74 -0.80 0.99
N MET A 808 15.43 -1.10 -0.11
CA MET A 808 16.39 -2.21 -0.20
C MET A 808 17.56 -2.03 0.80
N ILE A 809 18.14 -0.82 0.85
CA ILE A 809 19.24 -0.48 1.76
C ILE A 809 18.83 -0.61 3.22
N MET A 810 17.65 -0.09 3.60
CA MET A 810 17.17 -0.22 4.98
C MET A 810 16.89 -1.69 5.35
N THR A 811 16.40 -2.50 4.40
CA THR A 811 16.19 -3.94 4.60
C THR A 811 17.52 -4.69 4.78
N GLU A 812 18.57 -4.32 4.02
CA GLU A 812 19.93 -4.84 4.16
C GLU A 812 20.51 -4.51 5.54
N GLU A 813 20.40 -3.25 5.98
CA GLU A 813 20.93 -2.80 7.28
C GLU A 813 20.12 -3.35 8.47
N PHE A 814 18.79 -3.50 8.37
CA PHE A 814 17.99 -4.20 9.39
C PHE A 814 18.46 -5.65 9.58
N LYS A 815 18.76 -6.36 8.48
CA LYS A 815 19.29 -7.73 8.56
C LYS A 815 20.65 -7.76 9.26
N LYS A 816 21.60 -6.92 8.83
CA LYS A 816 22.94 -6.81 9.48
C LYS A 816 22.82 -6.48 10.96
N ALA A 817 21.92 -5.58 11.33
CA ALA A 817 21.71 -5.18 12.71
C ALA A 817 21.13 -6.33 13.57
N ALA A 818 20.22 -7.14 13.03
CA ALA A 818 19.77 -8.36 13.69
C ALA A 818 20.95 -9.36 13.87
N ASP A 819 21.71 -9.63 12.80
CA ASP A 819 22.89 -10.52 12.82
C ASP A 819 23.99 -10.04 13.79
N ILE A 820 24.06 -8.75 14.12
CA ILE A 820 24.96 -8.18 15.12
C ILE A 820 24.36 -8.28 16.53
N VAL A 821 23.11 -7.86 16.74
CA VAL A 821 22.49 -7.86 18.08
C VAL A 821 22.30 -9.28 18.62
N ASP A 822 22.01 -10.27 17.77
CA ASP A 822 21.98 -11.68 18.20
C ASP A 822 23.35 -12.16 18.69
N LYS A 823 24.46 -11.70 18.09
CA LYS A 823 25.83 -11.96 18.58
C LYS A 823 26.10 -11.24 19.90
N VAL A 824 25.64 -10.01 20.08
CA VAL A 824 25.77 -9.26 21.35
C VAL A 824 25.03 -10.00 22.48
N ILE A 825 23.81 -10.48 22.22
CA ILE A 825 23.03 -11.27 23.17
C ILE A 825 23.81 -12.51 23.62
N VAL A 826 24.38 -13.29 22.71
CA VAL A 826 25.20 -14.47 23.06
C VAL A 826 26.65 -14.14 23.48
N GLY A 827 26.99 -12.87 23.66
CA GLY A 827 28.31 -12.44 24.17
C GLY A 827 29.47 -12.59 23.19
N LYS A 828 29.19 -12.63 21.89
CA LYS A 828 30.16 -12.81 20.79
C LYS A 828 30.46 -11.54 20.00
N ALA A 829 29.84 -10.42 20.36
CA ALA A 829 30.03 -9.10 19.76
C ALA A 829 29.78 -8.00 20.80
N ALA A 830 30.28 -6.79 20.54
CA ALA A 830 30.05 -5.60 21.36
C ALA A 830 29.08 -4.61 20.70
N TRP A 831 28.34 -3.83 21.49
CA TRP A 831 27.41 -2.80 20.97
C TRP A 831 28.08 -1.77 20.04
N SER A 832 29.38 -1.52 20.19
CA SER A 832 30.15 -0.67 19.28
C SER A 832 30.20 -1.16 17.83
N GLU A 833 30.02 -2.46 17.58
CA GLU A 833 29.92 -3.02 16.22
C GLU A 833 28.61 -2.59 15.54
N LEU A 834 27.50 -2.49 16.30
CA LEU A 834 26.23 -1.96 15.79
C LEU A 834 26.35 -0.47 15.44
N PHE A 835 27.14 0.28 16.21
CA PHE A 835 27.39 1.71 15.99
C PHE A 835 28.61 2.01 15.10
N ALA A 836 29.14 1.00 14.40
CA ALA A 836 30.19 1.16 13.42
C ALA A 836 29.71 2.04 12.24
N LYS A 837 30.57 2.97 11.82
CA LYS A 837 30.32 3.91 10.72
C LYS A 837 30.01 3.15 9.42
N HIS A 838 29.18 3.76 8.58
CA HIS A 838 28.88 3.30 7.23
C HIS A 838 30.15 3.13 6.37
N ASP A 839 30.10 2.15 5.48
CA ASP A 839 31.12 1.87 4.46
C ASP A 839 30.84 2.59 3.13
N PHE A 840 29.93 3.57 3.09
CA PHE A 840 29.36 4.16 1.86
C PHE A 840 30.39 4.47 0.76
N PHE A 841 31.48 5.19 1.05
CA PHE A 841 32.49 5.61 0.07
C PHE A 841 33.47 4.48 -0.33
N HIS A 842 33.42 3.34 0.35
CA HIS A 842 34.18 2.13 0.05
C HIS A 842 33.30 1.04 -0.60
N LYS A 843 31.98 1.05 -0.34
CA LYS A 843 30.99 0.02 -0.75
C LYS A 843 30.74 -0.02 -2.25
N TYR A 844 30.72 1.14 -2.93
CA TYR A 844 30.40 1.22 -4.36
C TYR A 844 31.64 1.43 -5.24
N ARG A 845 31.62 0.83 -6.43
CA ARG A 845 32.68 1.00 -7.44
C ARG A 845 32.54 2.33 -8.21
N TYR A 846 31.31 2.81 -8.34
CA TYR A 846 30.92 4.00 -9.09
C TYR A 846 29.99 4.87 -8.26
N TYR A 847 30.10 6.19 -8.43
CA TYR A 847 29.24 7.18 -7.81
C TYR A 847 28.83 8.22 -8.84
N LEU A 848 27.65 8.81 -8.66
CA LEU A 848 27.34 10.13 -9.21
C LEU A 848 27.71 11.17 -8.17
N GLN A 849 28.41 12.22 -8.61
CA GLN A 849 28.68 13.43 -7.85
C GLN A 849 27.78 14.53 -8.40
N VAL A 850 26.96 15.14 -7.55
CA VAL A 850 26.04 16.24 -7.91
C VAL A 850 26.50 17.49 -7.18
N ILE A 851 27.02 18.46 -7.94
CA ILE A 851 27.57 19.70 -7.39
C ILE A 851 26.58 20.83 -7.61
N ALA A 852 26.21 21.53 -6.54
CA ALA A 852 25.44 22.78 -6.56
C ALA A 852 26.36 23.92 -6.11
N SER A 853 26.51 24.99 -6.90
CA SER A 853 27.38 26.12 -6.52
C SER A 853 26.81 27.49 -6.88
N THR A 854 27.25 28.52 -6.13
CA THR A 854 26.89 29.93 -6.31
C THR A 854 28.00 30.85 -5.82
N GLY A 855 27.98 32.12 -6.24
CA GLY A 855 28.92 33.16 -5.79
C GLY A 855 28.54 33.88 -4.48
N ASN A 856 27.56 33.38 -3.72
CA ASN A 856 27.05 34.06 -2.52
C ASN A 856 26.53 33.04 -1.49
N ALA A 857 26.92 33.19 -0.22
CA ALA A 857 26.61 32.22 0.84
C ALA A 857 25.11 32.05 1.13
N ASP A 858 24.33 33.14 1.17
CA ASP A 858 22.89 33.09 1.47
C ASP A 858 22.09 32.45 0.34
N LEU A 859 22.51 32.69 -0.91
CA LEU A 859 22.00 31.99 -2.08
C LEU A 859 22.44 30.52 -2.11
N GLN A 860 23.66 30.20 -1.66
CA GLN A 860 24.14 28.81 -1.59
C GLN A 860 23.27 27.96 -0.67
N ILE A 861 22.89 28.46 0.51
CA ILE A 861 22.02 27.73 1.45
C ILE A 861 20.68 27.38 0.77
N LYS A 862 20.08 28.36 0.07
CA LYS A 862 18.81 28.18 -0.66
C LYS A 862 18.96 27.25 -1.87
N TRP A 863 20.05 27.35 -2.62
CA TRP A 863 20.32 26.53 -3.80
C TRP A 863 20.65 25.08 -3.42
N ALA A 864 21.53 24.86 -2.44
CA ALA A 864 21.88 23.54 -1.94
C ALA A 864 20.67 22.78 -1.39
N GLY A 865 19.83 23.41 -0.56
CA GLY A 865 18.58 22.81 -0.08
C GLY A 865 17.58 22.54 -1.21
N THR A 866 17.54 23.40 -2.24
CA THR A 866 16.74 23.16 -3.44
C THR A 866 17.23 21.92 -4.19
N VAL A 867 18.55 21.77 -4.40
CA VAL A 867 19.14 20.59 -5.06
C VAL A 867 18.96 19.33 -4.23
N GLU A 868 19.16 19.37 -2.91
CA GLU A 868 18.93 18.21 -2.02
C GLU A 868 17.49 17.68 -2.15
N SER A 869 16.50 18.57 -2.17
CA SER A 869 15.08 18.19 -2.37
C SER A 869 14.80 17.45 -3.68
N ARG A 870 15.72 17.54 -4.66
CA ARG A 870 15.64 16.91 -5.98
C ARG A 870 16.54 15.67 -6.12
N ILE A 871 17.49 15.41 -5.22
CA ILE A 871 18.32 14.18 -5.23
C ILE A 871 17.44 12.92 -5.24
N ARG A 872 16.38 12.90 -4.42
CA ARG A 872 15.39 11.80 -4.42
C ARG A 872 14.69 11.62 -5.78
N GLN A 873 14.42 12.71 -6.51
CA GLN A 873 13.78 12.66 -7.83
C GLN A 873 14.74 12.13 -8.90
N LEU A 874 16.06 12.34 -8.74
CA LEU A 874 17.08 11.70 -9.55
C LEU A 874 17.19 10.19 -9.22
N VAL A 875 17.22 9.81 -7.94
CA VAL A 875 17.21 8.40 -7.50
C VAL A 875 16.00 7.64 -8.07
N MET A 876 14.80 8.21 -7.98
CA MET A 876 13.59 7.60 -8.57
C MET A 876 13.65 7.45 -10.09
N LYS A 877 14.41 8.29 -10.81
CA LYS A 877 14.63 8.11 -12.27
C LYS A 877 15.69 7.05 -12.57
N LEU A 878 16.73 6.98 -11.74
CA LEU A 878 17.78 5.96 -11.83
C LEU A 878 17.23 4.55 -11.57
N GLU A 879 16.20 4.41 -10.73
CA GLU A 879 15.46 3.15 -10.49
C GLU A 879 14.74 2.57 -11.72
N TYR A 880 14.68 3.30 -12.86
CA TYR A 880 14.17 2.81 -14.15
C TYR A 880 15.27 2.50 -15.18
N VAL A 881 16.54 2.46 -14.78
CA VAL A 881 17.65 2.13 -15.69
C VAL A 881 17.99 0.64 -15.55
N ASP A 882 17.57 -0.19 -16.52
CA ASP A 882 17.63 -1.66 -16.44
C ASP A 882 18.93 -2.27 -15.90
N SER A 883 20.09 -1.69 -16.23
CA SER A 883 21.40 -2.18 -15.78
C SER A 883 21.83 -1.70 -14.38
N LEU A 884 21.00 -0.95 -13.65
CA LEU A 884 21.31 -0.37 -12.35
C LEU A 884 20.44 -0.99 -11.24
N THR A 885 20.99 -1.96 -10.52
CA THR A 885 20.32 -2.65 -9.40
C THR A 885 20.01 -1.72 -8.22
N LEU A 886 20.81 -0.68 -7.98
CA LEU A 886 20.66 0.21 -6.83
C LEU A 886 21.24 1.61 -7.05
N ALA A 887 20.49 2.65 -6.65
CA ALA A 887 20.97 4.02 -6.49
C ALA A 887 20.88 4.45 -5.01
N HIS A 888 22.01 4.52 -4.32
CA HIS A 888 22.09 4.87 -2.89
C HIS A 888 22.45 6.36 -2.70
N PRO A 889 21.50 7.27 -2.42
CA PRO A 889 21.83 8.66 -2.09
C PRO A 889 22.50 8.75 -0.72
N PHE A 890 23.60 9.49 -0.61
CA PHE A 890 24.19 9.79 0.69
C PHE A 890 23.33 10.82 1.45
N ILE A 891 23.26 10.70 2.78
CA ILE A 891 22.32 11.48 3.61
C ILE A 891 22.76 12.92 3.95
N LYS A 892 23.86 13.40 3.35
CA LYS A 892 24.43 14.74 3.57
C LYS A 892 25.09 15.29 2.31
N GLY A 893 25.05 16.61 2.15
CA GLY A 893 25.96 17.34 1.28
C GLY A 893 27.33 17.60 1.95
N PHE A 894 28.34 17.85 1.15
CA PHE A 894 29.67 18.29 1.57
C PHE A 894 29.88 19.73 1.12
N GLU A 895 30.01 20.66 2.06
CA GLU A 895 30.15 22.09 1.80
C GLU A 895 31.62 22.49 1.60
N GLN A 896 31.86 23.38 0.64
CA GLN A 896 33.16 23.99 0.37
C GLN A 896 33.00 25.48 0.09
N THR A 897 34.02 26.27 0.42
CA THR A 897 34.17 27.67 -0.01
C THR A 897 35.56 27.81 -0.61
N LEU A 898 35.64 28.29 -1.84
CA LEU A 898 36.84 28.27 -2.67
C LEU A 898 37.11 29.65 -3.24
N TYR A 899 38.36 30.10 -3.15
CA TYR A 899 38.80 31.44 -3.51
C TYR A 899 39.44 31.41 -4.90
N CYS A 900 38.84 32.08 -5.88
CA CYS A 900 39.26 32.07 -7.28
C CYS A 900 39.80 33.44 -7.69
N LEU A 901 40.93 33.47 -8.40
CA LEU A 901 41.63 34.70 -8.79
C LEU A 901 41.33 35.17 -10.22
N THR A 902 40.58 34.37 -10.99
CA THR A 902 40.10 34.71 -12.33
C THR A 902 38.68 34.20 -12.56
N ASP A 903 37.91 34.85 -13.43
CA ASP A 903 36.60 34.36 -13.89
C ASP A 903 36.64 32.94 -14.47
N GLU A 904 37.77 32.54 -15.09
CA GLU A 904 37.96 31.18 -15.59
C GLU A 904 38.12 30.17 -14.44
N GLU A 905 38.86 30.51 -13.37
CA GLU A 905 38.88 29.68 -12.16
C GLU A 905 37.48 29.60 -11.51
N VAL A 906 36.73 30.72 -11.44
CA VAL A 906 35.34 30.72 -10.95
C VAL A 906 34.48 29.74 -11.75
N ARG A 907 34.55 29.80 -13.08
CA ARG A 907 33.77 28.93 -13.98
C ARG A 907 34.14 27.45 -13.83
N LEU A 908 35.43 27.11 -13.82
CA LEU A 908 35.90 25.72 -13.70
C LEU A 908 35.52 25.14 -12.32
N VAL A 909 35.70 25.90 -11.25
CA VAL A 909 35.32 25.49 -9.88
C VAL A 909 33.81 25.32 -9.76
N ALA A 910 33.01 26.19 -10.36
CA ALA A 910 31.55 26.05 -10.43
C ALA A 910 31.09 24.83 -11.25
N GLN A 911 31.96 24.25 -12.09
CA GLN A 911 31.71 22.99 -12.82
C GLN A 911 32.28 21.74 -12.10
N GLY A 912 33.01 21.93 -11.00
CA GLY A 912 33.67 20.88 -10.22
C GLY A 912 35.12 20.60 -10.61
N GLU A 913 35.70 21.35 -11.55
CA GLU A 913 37.10 21.24 -11.96
C GLU A 913 37.98 22.12 -11.06
N ILE A 914 38.24 21.63 -9.84
CA ILE A 914 39.03 22.36 -8.83
C ILE A 914 40.51 22.00 -8.95
N SER A 915 41.38 23.01 -9.09
CA SER A 915 42.82 22.80 -9.17
C SER A 915 43.48 22.66 -7.79
N ASP A 916 44.63 22.00 -7.76
CA ASP A 916 45.50 21.85 -6.58
C ASP A 916 46.01 23.20 -6.01
N ALA A 917 45.92 24.27 -6.79
CA ALA A 917 46.24 25.64 -6.39
C ALA A 917 45.03 26.31 -5.71
N VAL A 918 43.83 26.20 -6.29
CA VAL A 918 42.58 26.70 -5.69
C VAL A 918 42.30 26.00 -4.36
N LEU A 919 42.47 24.67 -4.26
CA LEU A 919 42.25 23.90 -3.03
C LEU A 919 43.14 24.31 -1.84
N LYS A 920 44.24 25.01 -2.08
CA LYS A 920 45.20 25.45 -1.06
C LYS A 920 45.12 26.96 -0.78
N ARG A 921 44.36 27.69 -1.59
CA ARG A 921 44.19 29.14 -1.52
C ARG A 921 43.21 29.51 -0.40
N LYS A 922 43.50 30.61 0.30
CA LYS A 922 42.70 31.14 1.39
C LYS A 922 42.08 32.48 1.02
N LYS A 923 41.33 33.06 1.96
CA LYS A 923 40.70 34.38 1.80
C LYS A 923 41.74 35.49 1.66
N GLU A 924 42.85 35.39 2.38
CA GLU A 924 43.91 36.40 2.42
C GLU A 924 44.70 36.48 1.09
N ASP A 925 44.66 35.42 0.28
CA ASP A 925 45.33 35.36 -1.03
C ASP A 925 44.55 36.12 -2.14
N MET A 926 43.38 36.72 -1.83
CA MET A 926 42.57 37.49 -2.78
C MET A 926 42.80 39.00 -2.75
N ASP A 927 43.51 39.53 -1.73
CA ASP A 927 43.65 40.97 -1.54
C ASP A 927 44.40 41.63 -2.72
N GLY A 928 43.71 42.56 -3.40
CA GLY A 928 44.24 43.32 -4.54
C GLY A 928 44.01 42.72 -5.93
N ASN A 929 43.15 41.69 -6.08
CA ASN A 929 42.88 41.06 -7.37
C ASN A 929 41.41 41.20 -7.81
N GLU A 930 41.14 42.13 -8.74
CA GLU A 930 39.78 42.56 -9.11
C GLU A 930 39.03 41.60 -10.07
N GLY A 931 39.73 40.65 -10.70
CA GLY A 931 39.16 39.74 -11.70
C GLY A 931 38.72 38.37 -11.18
N GLY A 932 38.58 38.22 -9.85
CA GLY A 932 38.30 36.95 -9.17
C GLY A 932 37.04 36.96 -8.31
N GLY A 933 36.67 35.80 -7.77
CA GLY A 933 35.45 35.62 -6.98
C GLY A 933 35.50 34.45 -6.00
N VAL A 934 34.57 34.43 -5.06
CA VAL A 934 34.39 33.33 -4.10
C VAL A 934 33.31 32.39 -4.65
N VAL A 935 33.60 31.10 -4.73
CA VAL A 935 32.61 30.06 -5.05
C VAL A 935 32.28 29.27 -3.79
N HIS A 936 31.02 29.32 -3.38
CA HIS A 936 30.47 28.42 -2.38
C HIS A 936 29.83 27.23 -3.10
N SER A 937 30.09 26.01 -2.65
CA SER A 937 29.54 24.80 -3.25
C SER A 937 29.11 23.76 -2.22
N THR A 938 28.15 22.93 -2.61
CA THR A 938 27.65 21.80 -1.83
C THR A 938 27.55 20.59 -2.75
N THR A 939 28.27 19.54 -2.40
CA THR A 939 28.40 18.31 -3.20
C THR A 939 27.62 17.16 -2.57
N PHE A 940 26.73 16.55 -3.33
CA PHE A 940 25.98 15.35 -2.94
C PHE A 940 26.49 14.13 -3.71
N TYR A 941 26.36 12.93 -3.14
CA TYR A 941 26.81 11.67 -3.75
C TYR A 941 25.70 10.63 -3.85
N ILE A 942 25.67 9.87 -4.94
CA ILE A 942 24.82 8.69 -5.11
C ILE A 942 25.70 7.50 -5.47
N GLY A 943 25.80 6.49 -4.60
CA GLY A 943 26.50 5.24 -4.88
C GLY A 943 25.71 4.34 -5.84
N LEU A 944 26.38 3.79 -6.86
CA LEU A 944 25.74 3.00 -7.90
C LEU A 944 26.15 1.52 -7.84
N MET A 945 25.16 0.63 -7.82
CA MET A 945 25.36 -0.81 -8.05
C MET A 945 24.83 -1.17 -9.45
N ILE A 946 25.74 -1.54 -10.35
CA ILE A 946 25.49 -1.78 -11.77
C ILE A 946 25.74 -3.26 -12.07
N GLU A 947 24.86 -3.89 -12.84
CA GLU A 947 25.02 -5.29 -13.23
C GLU A 947 26.16 -5.50 -14.25
N PRO A 948 26.77 -6.70 -14.33
CA PRO A 948 27.75 -7.04 -15.36
C PRO A 948 27.15 -7.04 -16.78
N LYS A 949 27.09 -5.88 -17.43
CA LYS A 949 26.51 -5.70 -18.76
C LYS A 949 27.06 -6.67 -19.82
N GLN A 950 26.16 -7.35 -20.53
CA GLN A 950 26.38 -7.65 -21.94
C GLN A 950 26.30 -6.33 -22.76
N ALA A 951 26.98 -6.29 -23.91
CA ALA A 951 27.28 -5.03 -24.59
C ALA A 951 26.07 -4.42 -25.34
N GLY A 952 25.70 -3.18 -24.99
CA GLY A 952 24.63 -2.43 -25.67
C GLY A 952 24.47 -0.99 -25.18
N SER A 953 24.56 -0.06 -26.13
CA SER A 953 24.06 1.33 -26.30
C SER A 953 23.61 2.19 -25.10
N VAL A 954 23.89 3.50 -25.19
CA VAL A 954 23.28 4.63 -24.44
C VAL A 954 23.36 5.91 -25.30
N GLU A 955 22.32 6.76 -25.28
CA GLU A 955 22.36 8.17 -25.75
C GLU A 955 21.61 9.09 -24.75
N SER A 956 21.83 10.42 -24.80
CA SER A 956 21.30 11.37 -23.78
C SER A 956 21.21 12.85 -24.22
N GLY A 957 20.25 13.60 -23.66
CA GLY A 957 20.11 15.07 -23.72
C GLY A 957 18.94 15.56 -22.83
N LYS A 958 18.70 16.85 -22.56
CA LYS A 958 19.32 18.13 -23.00
C LYS A 958 19.20 19.23 -21.89
N LYS A 959 20.13 20.21 -21.93
CA LYS A 959 20.09 21.65 -21.55
C LYS A 959 19.23 22.21 -20.38
N PHE A 960 19.81 23.19 -19.68
CA PHE A 960 19.14 24.28 -18.95
C PHE A 960 19.94 25.60 -19.09
N ASP A 961 19.56 26.68 -18.41
CA ASP A 961 20.28 27.99 -18.39
C ASP A 961 21.57 27.93 -17.54
N GLU A 962 22.58 28.72 -17.92
CA GLU A 962 23.97 28.63 -17.46
C GLU A 962 24.48 29.94 -16.80
N SER A 963 23.70 31.02 -16.82
CA SER A 963 24.19 32.39 -16.59
C SER A 963 24.48 32.79 -15.13
N SER A 964 23.95 32.07 -14.13
CA SER A 964 24.08 32.45 -12.70
C SER A 964 24.04 31.30 -11.69
N MET A 965 23.72 30.08 -12.14
CA MET A 965 23.62 28.89 -11.30
C MET A 965 24.17 27.69 -12.08
N SER A 966 24.98 26.85 -11.42
CA SER A 966 25.45 25.59 -12.02
C SER A 966 24.85 24.38 -11.30
N ILE A 967 24.64 23.32 -12.08
CA ILE A 967 24.49 21.96 -11.59
C ILE A 967 25.26 21.00 -12.52
N VAL A 968 26.22 20.27 -11.96
CA VAL A 968 26.99 19.26 -12.72
C VAL A 968 26.81 17.90 -12.07
N VAL A 969 26.49 16.90 -12.91
CA VAL A 969 26.33 15.49 -12.51
C VAL A 969 27.48 14.70 -13.13
N GLN A 970 28.55 14.48 -12.38
CA GLN A 970 29.73 13.73 -12.83
C GLN A 970 29.63 12.25 -12.44
N HIS A 971 29.98 11.34 -13.35
CA HIS A 971 30.10 9.90 -13.05
C HIS A 971 31.57 9.56 -12.73
N ILE A 972 31.82 9.20 -11.47
CA ILE A 972 33.17 8.97 -10.93
C ILE A 972 33.35 7.52 -10.46
N LYS A 973 34.60 7.06 -10.47
CA LYS A 973 35.03 5.77 -9.88
C LYS A 973 35.43 6.01 -8.42
N SER A 974 35.32 5.01 -7.55
CA SER A 974 35.78 5.10 -6.16
C SER A 974 37.23 5.62 -6.00
N SER A 975 38.12 5.24 -6.93
CA SER A 975 39.51 5.70 -7.00
C SER A 975 39.69 7.20 -7.31
N MET A 976 38.62 7.92 -7.63
CA MET A 976 38.57 9.34 -7.98
C MET A 976 37.71 10.16 -6.98
N LEU A 977 37.21 9.54 -5.90
CA LEU A 977 36.57 10.28 -4.81
C LEU A 977 37.56 11.25 -4.16
N PRO A 978 37.17 12.52 -3.91
CA PRO A 978 38.04 13.53 -3.33
C PRO A 978 38.29 13.23 -1.85
N ASP A 979 39.41 13.71 -1.34
CA ASP A 979 39.93 13.32 -0.02
C ASP A 979 39.00 13.70 1.15
N TYR A 980 38.14 14.73 0.98
CA TYR A 980 37.23 15.23 2.01
C TYR A 980 36.03 14.32 2.35
N VAL A 981 35.78 13.24 1.58
CA VAL A 981 34.69 12.28 1.90
C VAL A 981 35.12 11.18 2.87
N TYR A 982 36.40 11.13 3.24
CA TYR A 982 37.01 10.16 4.14
C TYR A 982 37.44 10.86 5.42
N ASP A 983 37.29 10.21 6.58
CA ASP A 983 37.90 10.73 7.81
C ASP A 983 39.43 10.53 7.75
N VAL A 984 40.15 11.26 8.62
CA VAL A 984 41.62 11.27 8.66
C VAL A 984 42.16 9.85 8.89
N GLY A 985 42.65 9.22 7.82
CA GLY A 985 43.23 7.87 7.82
C GLY A 985 42.38 6.78 7.14
N GLU A 986 41.12 7.04 6.78
CA GLU A 986 40.23 6.01 6.18
C GLU A 986 40.49 5.68 4.70
N ARG A 987 41.43 6.39 4.04
CA ARG A 987 41.65 6.24 2.60
C ARG A 987 42.44 4.97 2.26
N PRO A 988 41.97 4.11 1.34
CA PRO A 988 42.76 3.00 0.81
C PRO A 988 44.07 3.50 0.15
N GLN A 989 45.21 2.89 0.49
CA GLN A 989 46.49 3.24 -0.12
C GLN A 989 46.48 2.95 -1.63
N LYS A 990 46.92 3.93 -2.45
CA LYS A 990 47.09 3.74 -3.90
C LYS A 990 48.20 2.70 -4.14
N LEU A 991 47.84 1.53 -4.69
CA LEU A 991 48.81 0.56 -5.21
C LEU A 991 49.62 1.19 -6.35
N VAL A 992 50.87 1.55 -6.06
CA VAL A 992 51.76 2.21 -7.03
C VAL A 992 52.25 1.20 -8.06
N GLN A 993 51.57 1.12 -9.20
CA GLN A 993 52.08 0.43 -10.39
C GLN A 993 53.33 1.16 -10.90
N LYS A 994 54.52 0.58 -10.67
CA LYS A 994 55.78 1.07 -11.24
C LYS A 994 55.73 1.02 -12.77
N ARG A 995 55.55 2.18 -13.40
CA ARG A 995 55.52 2.31 -14.87
C ARG A 995 56.95 2.26 -15.42
N ALA A 996 57.27 1.24 -16.21
CA ALA A 996 58.54 1.16 -16.91
C ALA A 996 58.65 2.28 -17.98
N LYS A 997 59.86 2.82 -18.18
CA LYS A 997 60.11 3.84 -19.22
C LYS A 997 60.23 3.20 -20.59
N GLY A 998 59.58 3.81 -21.59
CA GLY A 998 59.77 3.58 -23.03
C GLY A 998 59.86 4.93 -23.76
N PRO A 999 60.59 5.04 -24.88
CA PRO A 999 61.05 6.32 -25.41
C PRO A 999 60.04 7.08 -26.27
N SER A 1000 60.31 8.37 -26.44
CA SER A 1000 59.59 9.33 -27.29
C SER A 1000 59.66 9.01 -28.79
N LYS A 1001 58.63 9.42 -29.54
CA LYS A 1001 58.71 9.66 -30.99
C LYS A 1001 57.99 10.96 -31.35
N SER A 1002 58.48 11.64 -32.37
CA SER A 1002 57.93 12.89 -32.92
C SER A 1002 57.39 12.70 -34.34
N SER A 1003 56.31 13.44 -34.64
CA SER A 1003 55.94 13.99 -35.96
C SER A 1003 55.84 13.07 -37.20
N ASN A 1004 54.58 12.83 -37.59
CA ASN A 1004 53.99 13.22 -38.90
C ASN A 1004 53.98 12.29 -40.13
N THR A 1005 52.89 12.51 -40.89
CA THR A 1005 52.61 12.28 -42.34
C THR A 1005 52.36 10.87 -42.89
N SER A 1006 51.10 10.67 -43.30
CA SER A 1006 50.54 9.71 -44.27
C SER A 1006 51.07 10.00 -45.72
N PRO A 1007 50.75 9.23 -46.80
CA PRO A 1007 49.39 8.80 -47.23
C PRO A 1007 49.28 7.40 -47.89
N ASP A 1008 48.28 7.22 -48.77
CA ASP A 1008 47.60 5.97 -49.16
C ASP A 1008 48.32 4.93 -50.08
N MET A 1009 47.91 3.67 -49.84
CA MET A 1009 47.54 2.54 -50.75
C MET A 1009 47.57 2.75 -52.30
N PRO A 1010 47.69 1.69 -53.18
CA PRO A 1010 47.41 0.25 -52.93
C PRO A 1010 48.27 -0.83 -53.73
N TYR A 1011 47.83 -2.11 -53.68
CA TYR A 1011 47.89 -3.21 -54.72
C TYR A 1011 49.03 -4.29 -54.83
N THR A 1012 48.61 -5.57 -54.72
CA THR A 1012 49.08 -6.85 -55.39
C THR A 1012 50.39 -7.64 -55.11
N LYS A 1013 50.22 -8.97 -54.83
CA LYS A 1013 50.98 -10.21 -55.29
C LYS A 1013 52.52 -10.31 -55.01
N ARG A 1014 53.23 -11.46 -54.82
CA ARG A 1014 53.08 -12.95 -54.86
C ARG A 1014 54.40 -13.59 -54.25
N ARG A 1015 54.78 -14.90 -54.14
CA ARG A 1015 54.29 -16.30 -54.39
C ARG A 1015 55.32 -17.37 -53.83
N ARG A 1016 54.91 -18.31 -52.94
CA ARG A 1016 55.60 -19.59 -52.53
C ARG A 1016 56.96 -19.46 -51.80
N SER A 1017 57.59 -20.47 -51.17
CA SER A 1017 57.42 -21.96 -50.95
C SER A 1017 57.97 -22.30 -49.52
N SER A 1018 57.94 -23.46 -48.83
CA SER A 1018 57.54 -24.89 -48.94
C SER A 1018 57.93 -25.63 -47.60
N HIS A 1019 57.38 -26.84 -47.36
CA HIS A 1019 57.69 -27.91 -46.36
C HIS A 1019 59.17 -28.13 -45.87
N PRO A 1020 59.47 -28.88 -44.75
CA PRO A 1020 58.85 -30.19 -44.41
C PRO A 1020 58.74 -30.70 -42.94
N THR A 1021 57.99 -31.83 -42.84
CA THR A 1021 58.02 -33.06 -41.97
C THR A 1021 58.50 -33.15 -40.49
N ASP A 1022 57.78 -34.05 -39.80
CA ASP A 1022 58.20 -35.09 -38.83
C ASP A 1022 58.09 -34.90 -37.30
N SER A 1023 58.01 -36.06 -36.61
CA SER A 1023 57.71 -36.27 -35.19
C SER A 1023 58.29 -37.61 -34.70
N PRO A 1024 58.33 -37.87 -33.38
CA PRO A 1024 58.13 -39.26 -32.93
C PRO A 1024 57.28 -39.44 -31.65
N ARG A 1025 56.34 -40.39 -31.74
CA ARG A 1025 55.91 -41.45 -30.77
C ARG A 1025 55.87 -41.16 -29.25
N SER A 1026 54.89 -41.66 -28.48
CA SER A 1026 53.63 -42.42 -28.74
C SER A 1026 52.82 -42.47 -27.39
N SER A 1027 51.83 -43.32 -27.06
CA SER A 1027 51.21 -44.53 -27.67
C SER A 1027 49.90 -44.89 -26.95
N GLU A 1028 48.91 -45.43 -27.69
CA GLU A 1028 47.97 -46.52 -27.29
C GLU A 1028 46.91 -46.25 -26.16
N ASN A 1029 45.66 -46.75 -26.21
CA ASN A 1029 44.96 -47.64 -27.17
C ASN A 1029 43.42 -47.42 -27.23
N ASP A 1030 42.78 -48.14 -28.17
CA ASP A 1030 41.35 -48.52 -28.31
C ASP A 1030 40.28 -47.56 -28.90
N VAL A 1031 39.30 -48.20 -29.56
CA VAL A 1031 38.66 -47.85 -30.87
C VAL A 1031 37.44 -48.82 -31.09
N PRO A 1032 36.42 -48.63 -31.98
CA PRO A 1032 35.86 -47.48 -32.73
C PRO A 1032 34.45 -47.09 -32.18
N MET A 1033 33.28 -46.86 -32.83
CA MET A 1033 32.68 -46.78 -34.20
C MET A 1033 31.43 -45.82 -34.08
N SER A 1034 30.92 -45.00 -35.02
CA SER A 1034 30.51 -45.11 -36.45
C SER A 1034 29.12 -45.78 -36.69
N LEU A 1035 28.24 -45.37 -37.62
CA LEU A 1035 28.28 -44.39 -38.74
C LEU A 1035 26.85 -43.94 -39.17
N SER A 1036 26.73 -42.98 -40.11
CA SER A 1036 25.49 -42.62 -40.84
C SER A 1036 25.75 -42.44 -42.35
N PRO A 1037 24.84 -42.85 -43.26
CA PRO A 1037 24.89 -42.51 -44.69
C PRO A 1037 23.64 -41.76 -45.24
N VAL A 1038 23.76 -41.19 -46.45
CA VAL A 1038 22.72 -40.43 -47.21
C VAL A 1038 22.80 -40.78 -48.70
N VAL A 1039 21.67 -40.84 -49.44
CA VAL A 1039 21.59 -41.10 -50.91
C VAL A 1039 20.41 -40.32 -51.56
N GLU A 1040 20.43 -40.17 -52.89
CA GLU A 1040 19.64 -39.27 -53.77
C GLU A 1040 19.05 -40.04 -55.01
N VAL A 1041 18.10 -39.61 -55.88
CA VAL A 1041 17.24 -38.40 -56.05
C VAL A 1041 16.04 -38.71 -57.01
N ALA A 1042 15.06 -37.79 -57.13
CA ALA A 1042 13.99 -37.68 -58.17
C ALA A 1042 12.78 -38.66 -58.10
N GLY A 1043 11.56 -38.30 -58.58
CA GLY A 1043 11.07 -37.00 -59.06
C GLY A 1043 9.64 -37.04 -59.69
N ALA A 1044 9.06 -35.85 -59.95
CA ALA A 1044 7.80 -35.53 -60.68
C ALA A 1044 6.45 -35.35 -59.92
N PHE A 1045 5.85 -34.16 -60.18
CA PHE A 1045 4.43 -33.70 -60.20
C PHE A 1045 3.27 -34.69 -59.90
N ALA A 1046 2.15 -34.31 -59.26
CA ALA A 1046 1.68 -33.01 -58.71
C ALA A 1046 0.60 -33.20 -57.59
N PRO A 1047 -0.29 -32.22 -57.30
CA PRO A 1047 -0.25 -31.41 -56.09
C PRO A 1047 -1.25 -31.86 -55.01
N LYS A 1048 -0.90 -31.68 -53.72
CA LYS A 1048 -1.88 -31.69 -52.62
C LYS A 1048 -1.41 -31.02 -51.33
N ASP A 1049 -2.40 -30.42 -50.65
CA ASP A 1049 -2.60 -30.19 -49.22
C ASP A 1049 -1.47 -29.54 -48.37
N ALA A 1050 -1.83 -28.47 -47.66
CA ALA A 1050 -0.92 -27.64 -46.88
C ALA A 1050 -0.68 -28.18 -45.46
N LEU A 1051 0.56 -28.66 -45.24
CA LEU A 1051 1.36 -28.62 -44.00
C LEU A 1051 0.64 -28.58 -42.63
N ASP A 1052 0.91 -29.62 -41.83
CA ASP A 1052 0.89 -29.57 -40.37
C ASP A 1052 1.52 -28.29 -39.79
N ILE A 1053 0.77 -27.57 -38.95
CA ILE A 1053 1.34 -26.71 -37.91
C ILE A 1053 0.76 -27.16 -36.58
N ARG A 1054 1.59 -27.83 -35.77
CA ARG A 1054 1.21 -28.24 -34.41
C ARG A 1054 0.90 -27.01 -33.56
N SER A 1055 -0.36 -26.83 -33.21
CA SER A 1055 -0.79 -25.77 -32.29
C SER A 1055 -0.32 -26.07 -30.86
N PRO A 1056 0.20 -25.08 -30.11
CA PRO A 1056 0.48 -25.26 -28.70
C PRO A 1056 -0.84 -25.43 -27.93
N GLN A 1057 -0.93 -26.51 -27.15
CA GLN A 1057 -2.06 -26.73 -26.24
C GLN A 1057 -1.96 -25.74 -25.07
N LEU A 1058 -3.06 -25.05 -24.79
CA LEU A 1058 -3.29 -24.34 -23.53
C LEU A 1058 -4.55 -24.97 -22.89
N PRO A 1059 -4.52 -25.38 -21.62
CA PRO A 1059 -5.63 -26.06 -20.96
C PRO A 1059 -6.72 -25.09 -20.47
N PHE A 1060 -7.77 -25.69 -19.89
CA PHE A 1060 -9.00 -25.08 -19.35
C PHE A 1060 -10.02 -24.67 -20.43
N GLY A 1061 -11.24 -25.19 -20.28
CA GLY A 1061 -12.32 -25.21 -21.28
C GLY A 1061 -12.99 -26.58 -21.38
N GLU A 1062 -12.22 -27.68 -21.33
CA GLU A 1062 -12.71 -29.06 -21.25
C GLU A 1062 -11.89 -29.87 -20.23
N ASN A 1063 -12.48 -30.17 -19.06
CA ASN A 1063 -12.06 -31.25 -18.15
C ASN A 1063 -13.09 -31.49 -17.04
N VAL A 1064 -14.34 -31.84 -17.42
CA VAL A 1064 -15.35 -32.30 -16.45
C VAL A 1064 -14.91 -33.65 -15.89
N ALA A 1065 -14.48 -33.67 -14.62
CA ALA A 1065 -14.02 -34.87 -13.94
C ALA A 1065 -15.19 -35.81 -13.60
N VAL A 1066 -15.56 -36.68 -14.55
CA VAL A 1066 -16.62 -37.70 -14.37
C VAL A 1066 -16.23 -38.70 -13.29
N ALA A 1067 -16.63 -38.41 -12.05
CA ALA A 1067 -16.36 -39.23 -10.87
C ALA A 1067 -17.15 -40.55 -10.89
N LYS A 1068 -16.61 -41.57 -11.58
CA LYS A 1068 -17.10 -42.96 -11.46
C LYS A 1068 -16.75 -43.52 -10.09
N GLY A 1069 -17.73 -43.56 -9.19
CA GLY A 1069 -17.60 -44.24 -7.89
C GLY A 1069 -17.37 -45.74 -8.07
N ALA A 1070 -16.31 -46.27 -7.46
CA ALA A 1070 -16.05 -47.71 -7.41
C ALA A 1070 -16.85 -48.34 -6.25
N LEU A 1071 -17.86 -49.14 -6.58
CA LEU A 1071 -18.46 -50.07 -5.62
C LEU A 1071 -17.53 -51.27 -5.40
N SER A 1072 -17.27 -51.59 -4.15
CA SER A 1072 -16.43 -52.72 -3.73
C SER A 1072 -17.10 -54.07 -4.01
N ALA A 1073 -16.31 -55.03 -4.48
CA ALA A 1073 -16.77 -56.40 -4.76
C ALA A 1073 -15.81 -57.49 -4.22
N GLN A 1074 -15.28 -57.29 -3.01
CA GLN A 1074 -14.93 -58.32 -2.01
C GLN A 1074 -14.58 -57.65 -0.68
#